data_AF-A0A8W8JGT9-F1
#
_entry.id   AF-A0A8W8JGT9-F1
#
_cell.length_a   1.000
_cell.length_b   1.000
_cell.length_c   1.000
_cell.angle_alpha   90.00
_cell.angle_beta   90.00
_cell.angle_gamma   90.00
#
_symmetry.space_group_name_H-M   'P 1'
#
loop_
_entity.id
_entity.type
_entity.pdbx_description
1 polymer ?
#
loop_
_entity_poly.entity_id
_entity_poly.type
_entity_poly.pdbx_seq_one_letter_code
_entity_poly.pdbx_strand_id
1 'polypeptide(L)'
;MKDVVDILQPIVENKIGTTFRTKLSQNITCSSSVVSPGEQKKCVEMSIKKSKKNIEQVMSNENIDVLHFLGSGKSYNQIDRDRFNSTFVSKEDACKHSQYKTDKEKTGKIKPKTHHGKFENYEFKKEEFISEIQSYPSNKPINWSRLAKKYDVKCQGKQPMNGGQVLMNYAKTQGVNVNTFNPAKRVSGRDYLRRVRRSQIKIGKSKISIPSSRSAKKIKSIIKMKLKTQEINIGEKIAPKLSKINKIDTNGKLTTTETLVYGRKIPLTTIVQEEIERFRAAGILQSQNRPAYTSAPKENDNSDEENSFYLKLWHDHSDILNSSYVNFMVSFLYNTNNFLTDKEYKEKFPENLPMDVQTFVERPKLYIFGKSGSSDKEQLSYTKTRLQDLMSLKDTDIKVKLRVFTGDNPARQFEGGQQRGGNFSCLCGVNVKEHSNLVHCYRNQFLSLEERRRLIIKGDLWKKLETGETNPFQKLKKDELITELEHHEIWVDNEKKAELMDKLSTKLHGICRPAALMCDDPTKSANDISIQDYEVLFCEPLHDITNVVQNIIAELPFHVPKEIQKEFEQFSNTTIGDKNQIKGSDARLYAIKLAKFISTRYEENKIHEDFLFLVNSLVEFIQISYSNFKNRNPRQILRLYNQCFKFATLSKLIFGKPAKLTARKFFGSHYHGITVHLPETYRIFCLKSIIPEQEERSFGDLRRLSLQTTNRHAEYVVDNAVLRFTIQQQINSKPDTLKKQNSMISHQSKLLEKRGNTIFSNEFVKKNPVLFQAHLERISDFMLAGKDVLWSWVEGGIEFYDGEDEPCRRQEGPRIHNFTSFNLHRETSFLASVWKTCVDKFAEGLLKLPIKRIKVYNEKEAKFIYPPNDTTDPCANMVTEQDPVCRQGEDSESLSQMKNDAGKCFQHYQDNAVETHPNNDNKGNGAEACPHDAQEDTTDPCANMVTEQDPFCRQGEDSESLNQNILGTRDSDAHSLEESLPRKKRSLVEFDPQPKSCKKRLFIEAKDQPKSTADILNALLGNSKLVAEYTKYKRLCKTSPHDKSFRKCYDAALAKVQIAICKFQRETKNNPLLEEKRKLAESLLTHWKIYHF
;
A
#
# COMPACT_ATOMS: atom_id res chain seq x y z
N MET A 1 6.32 34.47 -9.33
CA MET A 1 6.08 35.55 -8.32
C MET A 1 4.59 35.66 -8.03
N LYS A 2 3.72 35.69 -9.06
CA LYS A 2 2.28 35.37 -8.95
C LYS A 2 2.05 34.19 -7.99
N ASP A 3 2.55 33.02 -8.35
CA ASP A 3 2.48 31.75 -7.62
C ASP A 3 2.85 31.81 -6.11
N VAL A 4 3.72 32.73 -5.68
CA VAL A 4 4.06 32.91 -4.25
C VAL A 4 3.08 33.87 -3.56
N VAL A 5 2.59 34.89 -4.28
CA VAL A 5 1.48 35.74 -3.83
C VAL A 5 0.20 34.90 -3.73
N ASP A 6 -0.10 34.08 -4.73
CA ASP A 6 -1.32 33.27 -4.80
C ASP A 6 -1.38 32.20 -3.68
N ILE A 7 -0.23 31.64 -3.25
CA ILE A 7 -0.13 30.74 -2.08
C ILE A 7 -0.32 31.49 -0.75
N LEU A 8 0.14 32.75 -0.65
CA LEU A 8 0.15 33.51 0.61
C LEU A 8 -1.09 34.37 0.80
N GLN A 9 -1.77 34.75 -0.28
CA GLN A 9 -2.89 35.69 -0.25
C GLN A 9 -4.07 35.18 0.61
N PRO A 10 -4.51 33.91 0.53
CA PRO A 10 -5.56 33.39 1.42
C PRO A 10 -5.17 33.43 2.91
N ILE A 11 -3.89 33.20 3.22
CA ILE A 11 -3.37 33.20 4.60
C ILE A 11 -3.35 34.63 5.16
N VAL A 12 -3.02 35.61 4.33
CA VAL A 12 -2.97 37.03 4.68
C VAL A 12 -4.38 37.62 4.81
N GLU A 13 -5.28 37.29 3.89
CA GLU A 13 -6.67 37.76 3.93
C GLU A 13 -7.42 37.22 5.15
N ASN A 14 -7.27 35.93 5.46
CA ASN A 14 -7.92 35.29 6.60
C ASN A 14 -7.41 35.79 7.97
N LYS A 15 -6.14 36.22 8.07
CA LYS A 15 -5.58 36.78 9.33
C LYS A 15 -5.67 38.31 9.48
N ILE A 16 -5.88 39.07 8.40
CA ILE A 16 -5.77 40.55 8.41
C ILE A 16 -7.01 41.22 7.77
N GLY A 17 -8.00 40.46 7.31
CA GLY A 17 -9.27 40.95 6.77
C GLY A 17 -9.15 41.79 5.49
N THR A 18 -7.99 41.78 4.82
CA THR A 18 -7.66 42.68 3.70
C THR A 18 -6.61 42.06 2.79
N THR A 19 -6.66 42.35 1.48
CA THR A 19 -5.72 41.74 0.51
C THR A 19 -4.27 42.15 0.74
N PHE A 20 -3.34 41.26 0.39
CA PHE A 20 -1.89 41.52 0.46
C PHE A 20 -1.49 42.79 -0.32
N ARG A 21 -2.13 43.07 -1.46
CA ARG A 21 -1.88 44.29 -2.24
C ARG A 21 -2.42 45.53 -1.53
N THR A 22 -3.63 45.47 -0.98
CA THR A 22 -4.30 46.60 -0.31
C THR A 22 -3.53 47.06 0.93
N LYS A 23 -3.03 46.13 1.76
CA LYS A 23 -2.20 46.51 2.91
C LYS A 23 -0.86 47.11 2.49
N LEU A 24 -0.28 46.63 1.39
CA LEU A 24 0.98 47.16 0.87
C LEU A 24 0.82 48.59 0.34
N SER A 25 -0.26 48.88 -0.40
CA SER A 25 -0.54 50.23 -0.90
C SER A 25 -0.93 51.21 0.22
N GLN A 26 -1.72 50.79 1.20
CA GLN A 26 -2.03 51.59 2.39
C GLN A 26 -0.75 51.98 3.17
N ASN A 27 0.19 51.05 3.39
CA ASN A 27 1.46 51.34 4.07
C ASN A 27 2.46 52.17 3.23
N ILE A 28 2.20 52.38 1.94
CA ILE A 28 2.98 53.29 1.08
C ILE A 28 2.41 54.72 1.12
N THR A 29 1.19 54.92 1.65
CA THR A 29 0.39 56.14 1.45
C THR A 29 -0.01 56.83 2.77
N CYS A 30 0.95 56.94 3.71
CA CYS A 30 0.96 57.84 4.87
C CYS A 30 2.43 58.28 5.10
N SER A 31 2.78 59.53 5.38
CA SER A 31 1.97 60.74 5.57
C SER A 31 2.78 62.02 5.27
N SER A 32 2.07 63.14 5.25
CA SER A 32 2.49 64.52 5.02
C SER A 32 3.69 65.04 5.83
N SER A 33 4.70 65.55 5.12
CA SER A 33 5.45 66.79 5.39
C SER A 33 6.53 66.96 4.32
N VAL A 34 7.04 68.17 4.09
CA VAL A 34 8.10 68.45 3.09
C VAL A 34 9.46 68.00 3.66
N VAL A 35 9.65 66.69 3.74
CA VAL A 35 10.95 66.08 4.06
C VAL A 35 11.77 66.00 2.77
N SER A 36 13.09 66.22 2.82
CA SER A 36 13.91 66.27 1.60
C SER A 36 13.84 64.96 0.80
N PRO A 37 14.04 64.96 -0.54
CA PRO A 37 13.99 63.73 -1.34
C PRO A 37 14.94 62.62 -0.87
N GLY A 38 16.05 63.00 -0.21
CA GLY A 38 16.97 62.05 0.42
C GLY A 38 16.42 61.41 1.69
N GLU A 39 15.59 62.11 2.45
CA GLU A 39 15.01 61.65 3.71
C GLU A 39 13.71 60.89 3.51
N GLN A 40 12.84 61.29 2.58
CA GLN A 40 11.72 60.46 2.14
C GLN A 40 12.22 59.08 1.69
N LYS A 41 13.30 59.05 0.90
CA LYS A 41 13.96 57.81 0.49
C LYS A 41 14.52 56.99 1.65
N LYS A 42 15.12 57.62 2.67
CA LYS A 42 15.55 56.94 3.92
C LYS A 42 14.34 56.36 4.67
N CYS A 43 13.25 57.11 4.81
CA CYS A 43 12.05 56.69 5.52
C CYS A 43 11.39 55.48 4.82
N VAL A 44 11.22 55.54 3.50
CA VAL A 44 10.74 54.42 2.68
C VAL A 44 11.68 53.21 2.78
N GLU A 45 13.01 53.39 2.72
CA GLU A 45 13.95 52.30 2.94
C GLU A 45 13.85 51.69 4.35
N MET A 46 13.59 52.48 5.39
CA MET A 46 13.40 51.98 6.76
C MET A 46 12.10 51.21 6.91
N SER A 47 10.99 51.73 6.34
CA SER A 47 9.70 51.04 6.29
C SER A 47 9.81 49.68 5.59
N ILE A 48 10.42 49.63 4.40
CA ILE A 48 10.64 48.37 3.66
C ILE A 48 11.54 47.40 4.46
N LYS A 49 12.58 47.88 5.16
CA LYS A 49 13.42 47.05 6.04
C LYS A 49 12.64 46.49 7.24
N LYS A 50 11.73 47.28 7.84
CA LYS A 50 10.84 46.85 8.94
C LYS A 50 9.84 45.80 8.43
N SER A 51 9.13 46.07 7.35
CA SER A 51 8.20 45.13 6.71
C SER A 51 8.88 43.83 6.28
N LYS A 52 10.11 43.89 5.74
CA LYS A 52 10.90 42.68 5.46
C LYS A 52 11.13 41.84 6.71
N LYS A 53 11.62 42.45 7.80
CA LYS A 53 11.85 41.74 9.08
C LYS A 53 10.56 41.13 9.61
N ASN A 54 9.46 41.87 9.59
CA ASN A 54 8.15 41.40 10.03
C ASN A 54 7.70 40.19 9.20
N ILE A 55 7.85 40.21 7.88
CA ILE A 55 7.52 39.06 7.02
C ILE A 55 8.43 37.85 7.33
N GLU A 56 9.75 38.04 7.45
CA GLU A 56 10.67 36.95 7.81
C GLU A 56 10.38 36.37 9.21
N GLN A 57 9.90 37.20 10.14
CA GLN A 57 9.45 36.78 11.47
C GLN A 57 8.12 36.00 11.38
N VAL A 58 7.09 36.51 10.70
CA VAL A 58 5.81 35.82 10.49
C VAL A 58 6.00 34.48 9.77
N MET A 59 6.84 34.42 8.74
CA MET A 59 7.19 33.18 8.02
C MET A 59 7.91 32.14 8.90
N SER A 60 8.45 32.54 10.05
CA SER A 60 9.12 31.64 10.99
C SER A 60 8.49 31.58 12.38
N ASN A 61 7.30 32.20 12.54
CA ASN A 61 6.56 32.23 13.78
C ASN A 61 6.17 30.82 14.21
N GLU A 62 6.29 30.53 15.51
CA GLU A 62 6.04 29.20 16.13
C GLU A 62 6.78 28.02 15.45
N ASN A 63 7.73 28.29 14.54
CA ASN A 63 8.35 27.31 13.64
C ASN A 63 7.39 26.58 12.68
N ILE A 64 6.26 27.19 12.31
CA ILE A 64 5.26 26.64 11.37
C ILE A 64 5.90 26.17 10.04
N ASP A 65 6.92 26.89 9.53
CA ASP A 65 7.67 26.50 8.33
C ASP A 65 8.54 25.23 8.50
N VAL A 66 8.94 24.88 9.73
CA VAL A 66 9.57 23.57 10.02
C VAL A 66 8.53 22.45 9.92
N LEU A 67 7.34 22.66 10.48
CA LEU A 67 6.26 21.66 10.45
C LEU A 67 5.80 21.40 9.00
N HIS A 68 5.55 22.46 8.22
CA HIS A 68 5.28 22.32 6.79
C HIS A 68 6.46 21.68 6.01
N PHE A 69 7.71 21.99 6.34
CA PHE A 69 8.86 21.30 5.73
C PHE A 69 8.88 19.80 6.02
N LEU A 70 8.57 19.39 7.25
CA LEU A 70 8.52 17.98 7.65
C LEU A 70 7.37 17.25 6.93
N GLY A 71 6.14 17.75 7.04
CA GLY A 71 4.95 17.14 6.45
C GLY A 71 4.90 17.18 4.91
N SER A 72 5.54 18.16 4.25
CA SER A 72 5.61 18.22 2.78
C SER A 72 6.39 17.06 2.13
N GLY A 73 7.20 16.32 2.90
CA GLY A 73 8.13 15.31 2.37
C GLY A 73 9.33 15.88 1.61
N LYS A 74 9.49 17.22 1.52
CA LYS A 74 10.63 17.83 0.83
C LYS A 74 11.96 17.49 1.52
N SER A 75 12.96 17.14 0.72
CA SER A 75 14.33 16.93 1.21
C SER A 75 15.03 18.25 1.54
N TYR A 76 16.06 18.18 2.40
CA TYR A 76 16.91 19.35 2.70
C TYR A 76 17.53 19.98 1.43
N ASN A 77 17.84 19.16 0.42
CA ASN A 77 18.35 19.63 -0.86
C ASN A 77 17.24 20.22 -1.77
N GLN A 78 15.97 19.82 -1.59
CA GLN A 78 14.86 20.43 -2.30
C GLN A 78 14.53 21.81 -1.72
N ILE A 79 14.41 21.95 -0.39
CA ILE A 79 14.07 23.26 0.21
C ILE A 79 15.15 24.32 -0.04
N ASP A 80 16.44 23.94 -0.05
CA ASP A 80 17.51 24.86 -0.45
C ASP A 80 17.42 25.22 -1.95
N ARG A 81 17.07 24.29 -2.84
CA ARG A 81 16.82 24.58 -4.27
C ARG A 81 15.63 25.52 -4.46
N ASP A 82 14.51 25.25 -3.79
CA ASP A 82 13.30 26.07 -3.83
C ASP A 82 13.58 27.49 -3.32
N ARG A 83 14.28 27.63 -2.17
CA ARG A 83 14.73 28.93 -1.67
C ARG A 83 15.63 29.63 -2.69
N PHE A 84 16.64 28.95 -3.22
CA PHE A 84 17.54 29.59 -4.19
C PHE A 84 16.79 30.03 -5.45
N ASN A 85 15.84 29.25 -5.96
CA ASN A 85 15.08 29.59 -7.16
C ASN A 85 14.07 30.73 -6.93
N SER A 86 13.46 30.79 -5.75
CA SER A 86 12.47 31.84 -5.41
C SER A 86 13.11 33.16 -4.95
N THR A 87 14.22 33.12 -4.21
CA THR A 87 14.75 34.31 -3.53
C THR A 87 16.12 34.81 -4.02
N PHE A 88 16.77 34.08 -4.93
CA PHE A 88 18.08 34.44 -5.48
C PHE A 88 18.08 34.49 -7.01
N VAL A 89 18.78 35.46 -7.57
CA VAL A 89 19.03 35.62 -9.02
C VAL A 89 19.47 34.28 -9.61
N SER A 90 19.03 33.95 -10.84
CA SER A 90 19.31 32.66 -11.47
C SER A 90 20.81 32.35 -11.51
N LYS A 91 21.16 31.05 -11.59
CA LYS A 91 22.58 30.67 -11.70
C LYS A 91 23.23 31.24 -12.96
N GLU A 92 22.48 31.28 -14.05
CA GLU A 92 22.95 31.78 -15.36
C GLU A 92 23.16 33.29 -15.34
N ASP A 93 22.24 34.07 -14.79
CA ASP A 93 22.38 35.52 -14.75
C ASP A 93 23.45 35.95 -13.74
N ALA A 94 23.58 35.23 -12.63
CA ALA A 94 24.71 35.41 -11.74
C ALA A 94 26.05 35.05 -12.44
N CYS A 95 26.08 34.05 -13.34
CA CYS A 95 27.26 33.75 -14.15
C CYS A 95 27.55 34.88 -15.15
N LYS A 96 26.55 35.35 -15.91
CA LYS A 96 26.67 36.47 -16.85
C LYS A 96 27.19 37.73 -16.17
N HIS A 97 26.64 38.09 -15.01
CA HIS A 97 27.13 39.22 -14.21
C HIS A 97 28.58 39.03 -13.72
N SER A 98 28.95 37.80 -13.36
CA SER A 98 30.30 37.47 -12.91
C SER A 98 31.32 37.51 -14.05
N GLN A 99 30.95 37.02 -15.25
CA GLN A 99 31.72 37.15 -16.49
C GLN A 99 31.90 38.63 -16.84
N TYR A 100 30.81 39.35 -17.07
CA TYR A 100 30.80 40.79 -17.38
C TYR A 100 31.68 41.62 -16.44
N LYS A 101 31.63 41.34 -15.13
CA LYS A 101 32.49 42.02 -14.16
C LYS A 101 33.97 41.62 -14.32
N THR A 102 34.27 40.35 -14.55
CA THR A 102 35.64 39.85 -14.79
C THR A 102 36.23 40.43 -16.07
N ASP A 103 35.43 40.53 -17.12
CA ASP A 103 35.87 41.05 -18.41
C ASP A 103 36.07 42.56 -18.34
N LYS A 104 35.24 43.28 -17.56
CA LYS A 104 35.51 44.68 -17.19
C LYS A 104 36.73 44.88 -16.28
N GLU A 105 37.05 43.93 -15.40
CA GLU A 105 38.28 43.96 -14.60
C GLU A 105 39.53 43.69 -15.46
N LYS A 106 39.46 42.75 -16.42
CA LYS A 106 40.54 42.48 -17.39
C LYS A 106 40.78 43.63 -18.37
N THR A 107 39.71 44.28 -18.85
CA THR A 107 39.79 45.42 -19.78
C THR A 107 40.04 46.77 -19.07
N GLY A 108 40.41 46.77 -17.79
CA GLY A 108 40.71 47.98 -17.01
C GLY A 108 39.50 48.88 -16.69
N LYS A 109 38.32 48.61 -17.26
CA LYS A 109 37.07 49.38 -17.09
C LYS A 109 36.51 49.33 -15.66
N ILE A 110 36.95 48.39 -14.83
CA ILE A 110 36.68 48.32 -13.39
C ILE A 110 37.98 47.95 -12.66
N LYS A 111 38.36 48.70 -11.62
CA LYS A 111 39.51 48.34 -10.77
C LYS A 111 39.21 47.05 -9.98
N PRO A 112 40.12 46.06 -9.93
CA PRO A 112 39.96 44.85 -9.12
C PRO A 112 39.73 45.20 -7.64
N LYS A 113 38.84 44.47 -6.98
CA LYS A 113 38.59 44.70 -5.53
C LYS A 113 39.75 44.18 -4.68
N THR A 114 40.50 45.09 -4.07
CA THR A 114 41.43 44.77 -2.98
C THR A 114 40.63 44.28 -1.77
N HIS A 115 40.90 43.05 -1.35
CA HIS A 115 40.21 42.37 -0.25
C HIS A 115 41.07 42.28 1.02
N HIS A 116 42.03 43.21 1.19
CA HIS A 116 42.90 43.37 2.36
C HIS A 116 43.22 44.87 2.53
N GLY A 117 43.57 45.28 3.75
CA GLY A 117 44.18 46.59 4.01
C GLY A 117 45.66 46.62 3.61
N LYS A 118 46.38 47.67 4.03
CA LYS A 118 47.85 47.71 3.95
C LYS A 118 48.45 46.54 4.73
N PHE A 119 49.56 45.97 4.24
CA PHE A 119 50.19 44.81 4.89
C PHE A 119 50.90 45.18 6.21
N GLU A 120 51.20 46.46 6.44
CA GLU A 120 51.63 46.98 7.75
C GLU A 120 50.58 46.69 8.85
N ASN A 121 49.28 46.76 8.54
CA ASN A 121 48.19 46.62 9.52
C ASN A 121 47.94 45.17 9.97
N TYR A 122 48.76 44.22 9.51
CA TYR A 122 48.61 42.79 9.81
C TYR A 122 49.86 42.24 10.50
N GLU A 123 49.64 41.75 11.73
CA GLU A 123 50.62 41.07 12.55
C GLU A 123 50.52 39.56 12.30
N PHE A 124 51.65 38.96 11.92
CA PHE A 124 51.87 37.52 11.82
C PHE A 124 53.36 37.29 11.60
N LYS A 125 53.81 36.05 11.80
CA LYS A 125 55.19 35.64 11.55
C LYS A 125 55.47 35.59 10.04
N LYS A 126 56.07 36.64 9.49
CA LYS A 126 56.21 36.86 8.04
C LYS A 126 57.27 35.95 7.42
N GLU A 127 58.44 35.87 8.04
CA GLU A 127 59.60 35.08 7.57
C GLU A 127 59.31 33.58 7.66
N GLU A 128 58.82 33.09 8.81
CA GLU A 128 58.41 31.68 8.98
C GLU A 128 57.35 31.27 7.95
N PHE A 129 56.36 32.12 7.68
CA PHE A 129 55.33 31.85 6.69
C PHE A 129 55.88 31.78 5.26
N ILE A 130 56.75 32.71 4.87
CA ILE A 130 57.31 32.73 3.51
C ILE A 130 58.29 31.57 3.28
N SER A 131 59.15 31.27 4.25
CA SER A 131 60.04 30.10 4.18
C SER A 131 59.24 28.80 4.04
N GLU A 132 58.21 28.59 4.87
CA GLU A 132 57.38 27.40 4.77
C GLU A 132 56.59 27.36 3.45
N ILE A 133 56.02 28.47 2.97
CA ILE A 133 55.22 28.46 1.73
C ILE A 133 56.09 28.24 0.48
N GLN A 134 57.36 28.68 0.50
CA GLN A 134 58.33 28.44 -0.58
C GLN A 134 58.86 27.01 -0.58
N SER A 135 59.00 26.37 0.60
CA SER A 135 59.39 24.96 0.72
C SER A 135 58.38 23.96 0.13
N TYR A 136 57.15 24.41 -0.16
CA TYR A 136 56.07 23.53 -0.58
C TYR A 136 56.21 23.14 -2.06
N PRO A 137 56.19 21.83 -2.40
CA PRO A 137 56.26 21.42 -3.79
C PRO A 137 55.07 21.94 -4.59
N SER A 138 55.32 22.19 -5.88
CA SER A 138 54.27 22.41 -6.87
C SER A 138 53.23 21.29 -6.77
N ASN A 139 51.95 21.64 -6.91
CA ASN A 139 50.77 20.81 -6.72
C ASN A 139 50.28 20.57 -5.28
N LYS A 140 50.98 21.00 -4.22
CA LYS A 140 50.52 20.79 -2.83
C LYS A 140 49.12 21.42 -2.55
N PRO A 141 48.19 20.71 -1.89
CA PRO A 141 46.89 21.27 -1.52
C PRO A 141 47.00 22.17 -0.28
N ILE A 142 46.83 23.48 -0.46
CA ILE A 142 46.94 24.49 0.61
C ILE A 142 45.57 24.98 1.08
N ASN A 143 45.36 24.98 2.39
CA ASN A 143 44.24 25.66 3.04
C ASN A 143 44.73 26.96 3.71
N TRP A 144 44.64 28.07 2.96
CA TRP A 144 45.08 29.40 3.42
C TRP A 144 44.42 29.87 4.72
N SER A 145 43.16 29.50 4.97
CA SER A 145 42.48 29.82 6.24
C SER A 145 43.03 29.03 7.42
N ARG A 146 43.57 27.82 7.20
CA ARG A 146 44.28 27.06 8.24
C ARG A 146 45.68 27.65 8.47
N LEU A 147 46.38 28.07 7.43
CA LEU A 147 47.67 28.78 7.58
C LEU A 147 47.49 30.11 8.33
N ALA A 148 46.43 30.86 8.07
CA ALA A 148 46.15 32.11 8.80
C ALA A 148 45.87 31.90 10.30
N LYS A 149 45.48 30.68 10.70
CA LYS A 149 45.42 30.26 12.11
C LYS A 149 46.77 29.79 12.65
N LYS A 150 47.53 29.03 11.85
CA LYS A 150 48.87 28.56 12.22
C LYS A 150 49.84 29.71 12.51
N TYR A 151 49.80 30.77 11.70
CA TYR A 151 50.65 31.96 11.85
C TYR A 151 49.99 33.10 12.62
N ASP A 152 48.88 32.81 13.32
CA ASP A 152 48.14 33.76 14.17
C ASP A 152 47.93 35.15 13.56
N VAL A 153 47.42 35.18 12.32
CA VAL A 153 47.21 36.44 11.59
C VAL A 153 46.21 37.30 12.34
N LYS A 154 46.66 38.48 12.77
CA LYS A 154 45.89 39.48 13.51
C LYS A 154 45.85 40.82 12.78
N CYS A 155 44.82 41.59 13.05
CA CYS A 155 44.62 42.96 12.61
C CYS A 155 43.89 43.67 13.76
N GLN A 156 44.48 44.72 14.34
CA GLN A 156 43.96 45.37 15.56
C GLN A 156 43.69 44.34 16.69
N GLY A 157 44.67 43.48 16.98
CA GLY A 157 44.61 42.44 18.02
C GLY A 157 43.65 41.27 17.75
N LYS A 158 42.82 41.30 16.70
CA LYS A 158 41.82 40.26 16.40
C LYS A 158 42.14 39.52 15.10
N GLN A 159 41.84 38.21 15.05
CA GLN A 159 42.01 37.42 13.83
C GLN A 159 41.00 37.87 12.75
N PRO A 160 41.44 38.34 11.57
CA PRO A 160 40.54 38.90 10.57
C PRO A 160 39.85 37.78 9.79
N MET A 161 38.54 37.94 9.50
CA MET A 161 37.73 36.92 8.79
C MET A 161 38.27 36.55 7.40
N ASN A 162 39.02 37.45 6.77
CA ASN A 162 39.69 37.29 5.48
C ASN A 162 41.18 36.90 5.61
N GLY A 163 41.68 36.51 6.79
CA GLY A 163 43.12 36.28 7.05
C GLY A 163 43.81 35.31 6.08
N GLY A 164 43.12 34.26 5.61
CA GLY A 164 43.67 33.38 4.56
C GLY A 164 43.84 34.08 3.21
N GLN A 165 42.98 35.04 2.90
CA GLN A 165 43.08 35.89 1.70
C GLN A 165 44.19 36.95 1.85
N VAL A 166 44.44 37.43 3.08
CA VAL A 166 45.58 38.29 3.41
C VAL A 166 46.89 37.54 3.18
N LEU A 167 47.09 36.36 3.79
CA LEU A 167 48.29 35.54 3.57
C LEU A 167 48.53 35.18 2.10
N MET A 168 47.47 34.76 1.38
CA MET A 168 47.59 34.39 -0.03
C MET A 168 48.03 35.58 -0.89
N ASN A 169 47.62 36.80 -0.57
CA ASN A 169 48.03 38.00 -1.32
C ASN A 169 49.39 38.53 -0.85
N TYR A 170 49.73 38.39 0.44
CA TYR A 170 51.08 38.68 0.93
C TYR A 170 52.13 37.76 0.29
N ALA A 171 51.84 36.46 0.18
CA ALA A 171 52.72 35.52 -0.54
C ALA A 171 52.97 35.96 -1.99
N LYS A 172 51.94 36.48 -2.69
CA LYS A 172 52.12 37.03 -4.06
C LYS A 172 53.01 38.27 -4.10
N THR A 173 52.92 39.17 -3.12
CA THR A 173 53.79 40.36 -3.09
C THR A 173 55.23 40.00 -2.73
N GLN A 174 55.44 38.88 -2.04
CA GLN A 174 56.75 38.25 -1.80
C GLN A 174 57.17 37.28 -2.94
N GLY A 175 56.68 37.47 -4.16
CA GLY A 175 57.09 36.72 -5.35
C GLY A 175 56.60 35.26 -5.45
N VAL A 176 55.86 34.74 -4.47
CA VAL A 176 55.39 33.35 -4.48
C VAL A 176 54.29 33.17 -5.52
N ASN A 177 54.54 32.33 -6.54
CA ASN A 177 53.54 31.99 -7.55
C ASN A 177 52.47 31.04 -6.98
N VAL A 178 51.50 31.59 -6.25
CA VAL A 178 50.41 30.83 -5.59
C VAL A 178 49.48 30.07 -6.55
N ASN A 179 49.70 30.13 -7.87
CA ASN A 179 48.95 29.36 -8.87
C ASN A 179 49.42 27.91 -9.02
N THR A 180 50.65 27.60 -8.57
CA THR A 180 51.21 26.23 -8.51
C THR A 180 50.53 25.35 -7.46
N PHE A 181 49.81 25.94 -6.49
CA PHE A 181 49.15 25.25 -5.39
C PHE A 181 47.66 24.96 -5.64
N ASN A 182 47.17 23.85 -5.10
CA ASN A 182 45.82 23.30 -5.33
C ASN A 182 45.41 23.03 -6.81
N PRO A 183 46.27 22.59 -7.75
CA PRO A 183 45.88 22.43 -9.15
C PRO A 183 44.80 21.36 -9.34
N ALA A 184 44.76 20.30 -8.54
CA ALA A 184 43.67 19.30 -8.58
C ALA A 184 42.25 19.90 -8.37
N LYS A 185 42.12 21.07 -7.72
CA LYS A 185 40.84 21.82 -7.64
C LYS A 185 40.62 22.75 -8.86
N ARG A 186 41.69 23.11 -9.56
CA ARG A 186 41.73 23.95 -10.77
C ARG A 186 41.70 23.15 -12.10
N VAL A 187 41.78 21.81 -12.09
CA VAL A 187 41.87 20.90 -13.27
C VAL A 187 40.57 20.82 -14.13
N SER A 188 39.78 21.88 -14.12
CA SER A 188 39.03 22.30 -15.31
C SER A 188 38.96 23.82 -15.31
N GLY A 189 39.01 24.46 -16.48
CA GLY A 189 38.88 25.93 -16.66
C GLY A 189 37.52 26.51 -16.29
N ARG A 190 36.87 26.01 -15.23
CA ARG A 190 35.51 26.28 -14.79
C ARG A 190 35.45 26.94 -13.38
N ASP A 191 36.59 27.32 -12.80
CA ASP A 191 36.69 27.50 -11.34
C ASP A 191 36.28 28.90 -10.81
N TYR A 192 36.27 29.95 -11.63
CA TYR A 192 35.60 31.22 -11.27
C TYR A 192 34.09 31.13 -11.49
N LEU A 193 33.66 30.51 -12.59
CA LEU A 193 32.26 30.46 -13.04
C LEU A 193 31.40 29.42 -12.29
N ARG A 194 31.99 28.36 -11.72
CA ARG A 194 31.22 27.40 -10.89
C ARG A 194 31.01 27.86 -9.43
N ARG A 195 31.80 28.81 -8.93
CA ARG A 195 31.64 29.41 -7.58
C ARG A 195 30.98 30.80 -7.60
N VAL A 196 30.21 31.06 -8.65
CA VAL A 196 29.30 32.20 -8.76
C VAL A 196 28.33 32.21 -7.58
N ARG A 197 28.50 33.19 -6.69
CA ARG A 197 27.57 33.45 -5.59
C ARG A 197 26.33 34.14 -6.16
N ARG A 198 25.21 33.41 -6.21
CA ARG A 198 23.89 34.00 -6.52
C ARG A 198 23.61 35.09 -5.49
N SER A 199 23.29 36.31 -5.92
CA SER A 199 22.78 37.37 -5.04
C SER A 199 21.28 37.17 -4.78
N GLN A 200 20.79 37.62 -3.62
CA GLN A 200 19.34 37.72 -3.42
C GLN A 200 18.73 38.72 -4.41
N ILE A 201 17.49 38.46 -4.83
CA ILE A 201 16.71 39.37 -5.67
C ILE A 201 16.38 40.64 -4.84
N LYS A 202 16.33 41.79 -5.50
CA LYS A 202 16.06 43.10 -4.86
C LYS A 202 14.69 43.64 -5.23
N ILE A 203 14.13 44.46 -4.34
CA ILE A 203 12.80 45.08 -4.53
C ILE A 203 12.97 46.38 -5.32
N GLY A 204 12.57 46.37 -6.60
CA GLY A 204 12.60 47.54 -7.47
C GLY A 204 13.98 48.19 -7.59
N LYS A 205 14.03 49.53 -7.62
CA LYS A 205 15.28 50.32 -7.62
C LYS A 205 15.98 50.37 -6.24
N SER A 206 15.42 49.77 -5.19
CA SER A 206 16.03 49.81 -3.85
C SER A 206 17.22 48.86 -3.72
N LYS A 207 18.13 49.11 -2.77
CA LYS A 207 19.23 48.19 -2.46
C LYS A 207 18.80 46.99 -1.59
N ILE A 208 17.51 46.89 -1.23
CA ILE A 208 16.97 45.93 -0.25
C ILE A 208 16.59 44.61 -0.94
N SER A 209 16.95 43.47 -0.34
CA SER A 209 16.58 42.14 -0.84
C SER A 209 15.19 41.70 -0.39
N ILE A 210 14.53 40.88 -1.21
CA ILE A 210 13.26 40.23 -0.82
C ILE A 210 13.41 39.34 0.44
N PRO A 211 12.33 39.14 1.22
CA PRO A 211 12.29 38.14 2.29
C PRO A 211 12.78 36.77 1.81
N SER A 212 13.49 36.04 2.68
CA SER A 212 13.97 34.70 2.34
C SER A 212 13.66 33.68 3.42
N SER A 213 13.13 32.52 3.01
CA SER A 213 12.88 31.39 3.89
C SER A 213 14.16 30.85 4.54
N ARG A 214 14.00 30.18 5.68
CA ARG A 214 15.10 29.64 6.49
C ARG A 214 15.90 28.60 5.69
N SER A 215 17.20 28.51 5.95
CA SER A 215 18.05 27.55 5.24
C SER A 215 17.87 26.12 5.76
N ALA A 216 18.13 25.12 4.91
CA ALA A 216 18.15 23.73 5.32
C ALA A 216 19.04 23.50 6.55
N LYS A 217 20.16 24.24 6.67
CA LYS A 217 21.02 24.23 7.87
C LYS A 217 20.29 24.75 9.13
N LYS A 218 19.59 25.89 9.03
CA LYS A 218 18.84 26.48 10.17
C LYS A 218 17.63 25.62 10.56
N ILE A 219 16.91 25.08 9.58
CA ILE A 219 15.80 24.14 9.79
C ILE A 219 16.32 22.86 10.46
N LYS A 220 17.43 22.29 10.00
CA LYS A 220 18.06 21.09 10.61
C LYS A 220 18.51 21.33 12.05
N SER A 221 19.04 22.51 12.40
CA SER A 221 19.37 22.82 13.80
C SER A 221 18.13 22.93 14.69
N ILE A 222 17.02 23.47 14.17
CA ILE A 222 15.77 23.60 14.93
C ILE A 222 15.11 22.23 15.12
N ILE A 223 15.08 21.37 14.10
CA ILE A 223 14.59 19.99 14.23
C ILE A 223 15.42 19.22 15.27
N LYS A 224 16.75 19.34 15.23
CA LYS A 224 17.62 18.72 16.25
C LYS A 224 17.35 19.24 17.66
N MET A 225 17.05 20.52 17.82
CA MET A 225 16.69 21.12 19.10
C MET A 225 15.34 20.56 19.58
N LYS A 226 14.30 20.61 18.75
CA LYS A 226 12.95 20.09 19.05
C LYS A 226 12.93 18.59 19.38
N LEU A 227 13.77 17.79 18.74
CA LEU A 227 13.94 16.37 19.09
C LEU A 227 14.65 16.18 20.44
N LYS A 228 15.54 17.10 20.84
CA LYS A 228 16.22 17.06 22.15
C LYS A 228 15.31 17.56 23.28
N THR A 229 14.45 18.54 23.03
CA THR A 229 13.46 19.07 23.97
C THR A 229 12.15 18.27 23.99
N GLN A 230 12.06 17.16 23.24
CA GLN A 230 10.86 16.32 23.07
C GLN A 230 9.61 17.04 22.51
N GLU A 231 9.74 18.29 22.05
CA GLU A 231 8.70 19.04 21.31
C GLU A 231 8.25 18.36 19.99
N ILE A 232 8.98 17.35 19.51
CA ILE A 232 8.52 16.45 18.46
C ILE A 232 8.73 15.01 18.93
N ASN A 233 7.64 14.31 19.21
CA ASN A 233 7.65 12.89 19.51
C ASN A 233 7.89 12.07 18.22
N ILE A 234 8.82 11.12 18.28
CA ILE A 234 9.11 10.14 17.20
C ILE A 234 9.03 8.69 17.68
N GLY A 235 8.45 8.47 18.86
CA GLY A 235 8.29 7.17 19.48
C GLY A 235 9.56 6.59 20.11
N GLU A 236 9.34 5.58 20.93
CA GLU A 236 10.35 4.76 21.61
C GLU A 236 11.09 3.88 20.61
N LYS A 237 12.34 3.50 20.93
CA LYS A 237 13.09 2.50 20.16
C LYS A 237 12.72 1.11 20.63
N ILE A 238 12.26 0.27 19.70
CA ILE A 238 11.81 -1.10 19.97
C ILE A 238 12.44 -2.10 18.98
N ALA A 239 12.29 -3.40 19.27
CA ALA A 239 12.64 -4.52 18.37
C ALA A 239 13.97 -4.31 17.61
N PRO A 240 15.13 -4.29 18.31
CA PRO A 240 16.44 -4.11 17.68
C PRO A 240 16.75 -5.23 16.67
N LYS A 241 17.17 -4.84 15.47
CA LYS A 241 17.54 -5.73 14.35
C LYS A 241 18.96 -5.42 13.87
N LEU A 242 19.82 -6.43 13.77
CA LEU A 242 21.11 -6.29 13.11
C LEU A 242 20.93 -6.13 11.60
N SER A 243 21.53 -5.08 11.02
CA SER A 243 21.49 -4.83 9.59
C SER A 243 22.91 -4.79 9.02
N LYS A 244 23.26 -5.78 8.21
CA LYS A 244 24.51 -5.82 7.44
C LYS A 244 24.47 -4.75 6.34
N ILE A 245 25.55 -3.98 6.21
CA ILE A 245 25.73 -2.96 5.17
C ILE A 245 27.04 -3.25 4.45
N ASN A 246 26.95 -3.69 3.20
CA ASN A 246 28.10 -3.96 2.36
C ASN A 246 28.60 -2.65 1.71
N LYS A 247 29.89 -2.34 1.89
CA LYS A 247 30.56 -1.14 1.39
C LYS A 247 31.84 -1.55 0.66
N ILE A 248 32.14 -0.88 -0.44
CA ILE A 248 33.45 -0.99 -1.10
C ILE A 248 34.36 0.04 -0.43
N ASP A 249 35.51 -0.41 0.10
CA ASP A 249 36.50 0.46 0.73
C ASP A 249 37.32 1.27 -0.30
N THR A 250 38.27 2.07 0.17
CA THR A 250 39.14 2.87 -0.73
C THR A 250 40.06 2.02 -1.61
N ASN A 251 40.23 0.74 -1.29
CA ASN A 251 41.09 -0.21 -1.99
C ASN A 251 40.30 -1.10 -2.95
N GLY A 252 38.97 -0.92 -3.06
CA GLY A 252 38.10 -1.74 -3.89
C GLY A 252 37.61 -3.04 -3.22
N LYS A 253 37.96 -3.29 -1.95
CA LYS A 253 37.55 -4.50 -1.22
C LYS A 253 36.13 -4.36 -0.69
N LEU A 254 35.35 -5.44 -0.80
CA LEU A 254 34.05 -5.53 -0.15
C LEU A 254 34.24 -5.68 1.37
N THR A 255 33.62 -4.78 2.13
CA THR A 255 33.63 -4.76 3.59
C THR A 255 32.19 -4.76 4.09
N THR A 256 31.89 -5.59 5.08
CA THR A 256 30.56 -5.64 5.71
C THR A 256 30.64 -4.93 7.05
N THR A 257 29.85 -3.88 7.23
CA THR A 257 29.67 -3.22 8.53
C THR A 257 28.28 -3.53 9.05
N GLU A 258 28.17 -3.98 10.29
CA GLU A 258 26.88 -4.23 10.94
C GLU A 258 26.42 -2.97 11.69
N THR A 259 25.16 -2.59 11.50
CA THR A 259 24.52 -1.49 12.23
C THR A 259 23.25 -2.01 12.88
N LEU A 260 23.02 -1.68 14.16
CA LEU A 260 21.78 -1.98 14.85
C LEU A 260 20.69 -0.97 14.45
N VAL A 261 19.60 -1.47 13.86
CA VAL A 261 18.43 -0.68 13.44
C VAL A 261 17.28 -0.99 14.39
N TYR A 262 16.55 0.04 14.80
CA TYR A 262 15.42 -0.10 15.72
C TYR A 262 14.11 0.21 14.99
N GLY A 263 13.03 -0.48 15.38
CA GLY A 263 11.69 0.00 15.12
C GLY A 263 11.36 1.22 16.00
N ARG A 264 10.31 1.95 15.63
CA ARG A 264 9.73 3.03 16.41
C ARG A 264 8.30 2.69 16.80
N LYS A 265 7.96 2.93 18.06
CA LYS A 265 6.60 2.79 18.62
C LYS A 265 6.17 4.12 19.22
N ILE A 266 5.04 4.66 18.80
CA ILE A 266 4.36 5.72 19.55
C ILE A 266 3.47 5.00 20.56
N PRO A 267 3.67 5.15 21.89
CA PRO A 267 2.92 4.38 22.88
C PRO A 267 1.40 4.54 22.72
N LEU A 268 0.64 3.45 22.87
CA LEU A 268 -0.83 3.51 22.74
C LEU A 268 -1.46 4.52 23.71
N THR A 269 -0.93 4.65 24.93
CA THR A 269 -1.36 5.65 25.92
C THR A 269 -1.24 7.08 25.38
N THR A 270 -0.11 7.41 24.72
CA THR A 270 0.08 8.71 24.06
C THR A 270 -0.89 8.92 22.91
N ILE A 271 -1.10 7.90 22.05
CA ILE A 271 -2.05 8.00 20.92
C ILE A 271 -3.47 8.23 21.43
N VAL A 272 -3.88 7.51 22.48
CA VAL A 272 -5.19 7.65 23.12
C VAL A 272 -5.34 9.06 23.69
N GLN A 273 -4.37 9.57 24.44
CA GLN A 273 -4.41 10.92 25.03
C GLN A 273 -4.53 12.01 23.94
N GLU A 274 -3.64 12.01 22.94
CA GLU A 274 -3.65 12.98 21.83
C GLU A 274 -4.99 12.95 21.05
N GLU A 275 -5.58 11.76 20.85
CA GLU A 275 -6.83 11.61 20.11
C GLU A 275 -8.07 11.99 20.92
N ILE A 276 -8.13 11.62 22.20
CA ILE A 276 -9.22 12.06 23.07
C ILE A 276 -9.19 13.59 23.23
N GLU A 277 -8.01 14.22 23.31
CA GLU A 277 -7.89 15.68 23.24
C GLU A 277 -8.37 16.25 21.90
N ARG A 278 -8.01 15.63 20.76
CA ARG A 278 -8.54 16.01 19.44
C ARG A 278 -10.06 15.91 19.37
N PHE A 279 -10.67 14.89 19.98
CA PHE A 279 -12.13 14.71 20.01
C PHE A 279 -12.83 15.71 20.94
N ARG A 280 -12.23 16.02 22.10
CA ARG A 280 -12.68 17.10 23.00
C ARG A 280 -12.64 18.46 22.30
N ALA A 281 -11.53 18.79 21.66
CA ALA A 281 -11.35 20.05 20.92
C ALA A 281 -12.31 20.19 19.72
N ALA A 282 -12.69 19.09 19.08
CA ALA A 282 -13.72 19.06 18.04
C ALA A 282 -15.17 19.06 18.59
N GLY A 283 -15.36 18.93 19.91
CA GLY A 283 -16.67 18.94 20.56
C GLY A 283 -17.55 17.72 20.29
N ILE A 284 -16.98 16.63 19.77
CA ILE A 284 -17.72 15.45 19.26
C ILE A 284 -17.96 14.31 20.26
N LEU A 285 -17.46 14.43 21.49
CA LEU A 285 -17.76 13.45 22.53
C LEU A 285 -19.18 13.65 23.08
N GLN A 286 -19.85 12.54 23.41
CA GLN A 286 -21.13 12.54 24.13
C GLN A 286 -20.95 13.13 25.54
N SER A 287 -22.03 13.68 26.12
CA SER A 287 -22.07 14.05 27.53
C SER A 287 -22.57 12.88 28.37
N GLN A 288 -22.03 12.71 29.59
CA GLN A 288 -22.34 11.57 30.47
C GLN A 288 -23.80 11.50 30.96
N ASN A 289 -24.62 12.52 30.70
CA ASN A 289 -26.01 12.62 31.17
C ASN A 289 -27.04 12.39 30.04
N ARG A 290 -26.72 11.60 29.01
CA ARG A 290 -27.70 11.26 27.96
C ARG A 290 -28.61 10.11 28.41
N PRO A 291 -29.95 10.24 28.38
CA PRO A 291 -30.83 9.08 28.49
C PRO A 291 -30.60 8.16 27.28
N ALA A 292 -30.31 6.89 27.53
CA ALA A 292 -29.85 5.95 26.51
C ALA A 292 -30.82 5.86 25.31
N TYR A 293 -30.40 6.38 24.15
CA TYR A 293 -31.16 6.31 22.90
C TYR A 293 -31.02 4.95 22.18
N THR A 294 -30.87 3.88 22.96
CA THR A 294 -30.82 2.50 22.50
C THR A 294 -31.97 1.73 23.14
N SER A 295 -32.87 1.20 22.31
CA SER A 295 -33.98 0.32 22.73
C SER A 295 -33.51 -1.11 23.02
N ALA A 296 -32.45 -1.21 23.83
CA ALA A 296 -31.98 -2.44 24.46
C ALA A 296 -32.35 -2.35 25.96
N PRO A 297 -33.22 -3.22 26.49
CA PRO A 297 -33.41 -3.32 27.93
C PRO A 297 -32.12 -3.83 28.57
N LYS A 298 -31.90 -3.41 29.81
CA LYS A 298 -30.76 -3.85 30.62
C LYS A 298 -31.05 -5.24 31.16
N GLU A 299 -30.51 -6.26 30.52
CA GLU A 299 -30.31 -7.56 31.15
C GLU A 299 -28.82 -7.71 31.46
N ASN A 300 -28.52 -7.78 32.77
CA ASN A 300 -27.23 -7.63 33.43
C ASN A 300 -26.68 -6.19 33.52
N ASP A 301 -26.72 -5.65 34.75
CA ASP A 301 -25.99 -4.45 35.14
C ASP A 301 -24.47 -4.64 35.00
N ASN A 302 -23.86 -3.85 34.13
CA ASN A 302 -22.46 -3.43 34.23
C ASN A 302 -22.33 -2.03 33.60
N SER A 303 -22.62 -1.01 34.40
CA SER A 303 -22.50 0.42 34.03
C SER A 303 -21.09 0.83 33.58
N ASP A 304 -20.09 -0.01 33.83
CA ASP A 304 -18.70 0.18 33.44
C ASP A 304 -18.43 0.04 31.93
N GLU A 305 -19.27 -0.67 31.16
CA GLU A 305 -19.02 -0.89 29.72
C GLU A 305 -19.48 0.28 28.83
N GLU A 306 -20.48 1.06 29.26
CA GLU A 306 -21.09 2.14 28.47
C GLU A 306 -20.14 3.30 28.13
N ASN A 307 -19.04 3.47 28.90
CA ASN A 307 -18.05 4.54 28.74
C ASN A 307 -16.69 4.07 28.14
N SER A 308 -16.59 2.83 27.66
CA SER A 308 -15.32 2.30 27.09
C SER A 308 -15.11 2.75 25.64
N PHE A 309 -13.90 3.19 25.29
CA PHE A 309 -13.49 3.38 23.90
C PHE A 309 -12.92 2.08 23.30
N TYR A 310 -13.06 1.92 21.99
CA TYR A 310 -12.68 0.68 21.29
C TYR A 310 -11.66 0.97 20.19
N LEU A 311 -10.56 0.21 20.16
CA LEU A 311 -9.50 0.34 19.17
C LEU A 311 -9.59 -0.74 18.08
N LYS A 312 -9.38 -0.32 16.84
CA LYS A 312 -9.01 -1.16 15.70
C LYS A 312 -7.50 -1.13 15.52
N LEU A 313 -6.88 -2.30 15.39
CA LEU A 313 -5.49 -2.44 14.97
C LEU A 313 -5.45 -2.92 13.51
N TRP A 314 -4.55 -2.35 12.72
CA TRP A 314 -4.21 -2.84 11.39
C TRP A 314 -2.71 -3.04 11.27
N HIS A 315 -2.27 -4.08 10.53
CA HIS A 315 -0.88 -4.19 10.10
C HIS A 315 -0.75 -4.76 8.69
N ASP A 316 0.37 -4.42 8.06
CA ASP A 316 0.78 -4.90 6.73
C ASP A 316 2.33 -4.85 6.63
N HIS A 317 2.87 -5.50 5.61
CA HIS A 317 4.30 -5.62 5.33
C HIS A 317 4.64 -5.13 3.93
N SER A 318 5.61 -4.24 3.80
CA SER A 318 6.02 -3.77 2.47
C SER A 318 7.48 -3.36 2.36
N ASP A 319 8.02 -3.54 1.16
CA ASP A 319 9.39 -3.15 0.83
C ASP A 319 9.53 -1.65 0.61
N ILE A 320 10.51 -1.05 1.29
CA ILE A 320 10.91 0.34 1.15
C ILE A 320 12.42 0.38 0.91
N LEU A 321 12.84 0.83 -0.28
CA LEU A 321 14.25 0.97 -0.65
C LEU A 321 15.05 -0.35 -0.59
N ASN A 322 14.43 -1.46 -1.02
CA ASN A 322 15.01 -2.80 -1.04
C ASN A 322 15.32 -3.33 0.38
N SER A 323 14.38 -3.11 1.29
CA SER A 323 14.36 -3.69 2.64
C SER A 323 12.91 -3.75 3.09
N SER A 324 12.56 -4.82 3.80
CA SER A 324 11.19 -5.07 4.26
C SER A 324 10.92 -4.39 5.59
N TYR A 325 9.72 -3.82 5.73
CA TYR A 325 9.26 -3.14 6.93
C TYR A 325 7.83 -3.58 7.28
N VAL A 326 7.56 -3.66 8.57
CA VAL A 326 6.21 -3.77 9.12
C VAL A 326 5.69 -2.39 9.48
N ASN A 327 4.41 -2.16 9.26
CA ASN A 327 3.70 -0.97 9.73
C ASN A 327 2.43 -1.40 10.48
N PHE A 328 2.29 -0.98 11.73
CA PHE A 328 1.07 -1.09 12.50
C PHE A 328 0.42 0.29 12.60
N MET A 329 -0.88 0.34 12.31
CA MET A 329 -1.74 1.52 12.44
C MET A 329 -2.82 1.22 13.46
N VAL A 330 -3.25 2.23 14.23
CA VAL A 330 -4.35 2.12 15.20
C VAL A 330 -5.38 3.21 14.93
N SER A 331 -6.67 2.90 15.07
CA SER A 331 -7.75 3.88 15.05
C SER A 331 -8.75 3.60 16.17
N PHE A 332 -9.52 4.61 16.55
CA PHE A 332 -10.75 4.37 17.30
C PHE A 332 -11.82 3.79 16.37
N LEU A 333 -12.77 3.03 16.92
CA LEU A 333 -14.01 2.63 16.27
C LEU A 333 -15.13 3.61 16.66
N TYR A 334 -15.89 4.09 15.67
CA TYR A 334 -17.01 4.98 15.92
C TYR A 334 -18.22 4.22 16.51
N ASN A 335 -18.81 4.77 17.56
CA ASN A 335 -20.09 4.34 18.13
C ASN A 335 -20.84 5.54 18.71
N THR A 336 -22.16 5.42 18.86
CA THR A 336 -23.05 6.49 19.32
C THR A 336 -23.08 6.72 20.84
N ASN A 337 -22.45 5.83 21.63
CA ASN A 337 -22.40 5.95 23.09
C ASN A 337 -21.30 6.93 23.50
N ASN A 338 -20.16 6.92 22.77
CA ASN A 338 -19.02 7.81 23.04
C ASN A 338 -19.02 9.08 22.17
N PHE A 339 -19.60 9.02 20.97
CA PHE A 339 -19.48 10.08 19.95
C PHE A 339 -20.84 10.59 19.46
N LEU A 340 -20.89 11.86 19.07
CA LEU A 340 -22.07 12.47 18.43
C LEU A 340 -22.31 11.89 17.03
N THR A 341 -23.57 11.83 16.62
CA THR A 341 -23.92 11.59 15.20
C THR A 341 -23.66 12.81 14.32
N ASP A 342 -23.58 12.61 13.00
CA ASP A 342 -23.50 13.72 12.02
C ASP A 342 -24.64 14.76 12.23
N LYS A 343 -25.83 14.29 12.65
CA LYS A 343 -27.00 15.13 12.95
C LYS A 343 -26.81 15.92 14.24
N GLU A 344 -26.49 15.23 15.33
CA GLU A 344 -26.25 15.85 16.65
C GLU A 344 -25.10 16.87 16.59
N TYR A 345 -24.04 16.59 15.82
CA TYR A 345 -22.95 17.54 15.61
C TYR A 345 -23.43 18.81 14.89
N LYS A 346 -24.30 18.68 13.88
CA LYS A 346 -24.83 19.82 13.13
C LYS A 346 -25.86 20.62 13.94
N GLU A 347 -26.62 19.97 14.82
CA GLU A 347 -27.54 20.61 15.76
C GLU A 347 -26.77 21.38 16.86
N LYS A 348 -25.69 20.79 17.39
CA LYS A 348 -24.81 21.43 18.40
C LYS A 348 -23.97 22.57 17.82
N PHE A 349 -23.58 22.49 16.55
CA PHE A 349 -22.74 23.48 15.88
C PHE A 349 -23.33 23.89 14.51
N PRO A 350 -24.45 24.66 14.50
CA PRO A 350 -25.15 25.02 13.26
C PRO A 350 -24.30 25.89 12.32
N GLU A 351 -23.38 26.69 12.83
CA GLU A 351 -22.45 27.50 12.02
C GLU A 351 -21.30 26.69 11.40
N ASN A 352 -21.01 25.49 11.93
CA ASN A 352 -19.92 24.66 11.41
C ASN A 352 -20.32 23.97 10.10
N LEU A 353 -19.32 23.75 9.23
CA LEU A 353 -19.46 22.91 8.06
C LEU A 353 -19.86 21.47 8.47
N PRO A 354 -20.76 20.80 7.74
CA PRO A 354 -21.11 19.41 8.00
C PRO A 354 -19.88 18.50 8.02
N MET A 355 -19.79 17.67 9.06
CA MET A 355 -18.70 16.73 9.29
C MET A 355 -19.24 15.30 9.29
N ASP A 356 -18.52 14.39 8.65
CA ASP A 356 -18.72 12.94 8.79
C ASP A 356 -17.96 12.52 10.06
N VAL A 357 -18.69 12.36 11.17
CA VAL A 357 -18.07 12.18 12.50
C VAL A 357 -17.34 10.83 12.56
N GLN A 358 -17.93 9.80 11.97
CA GLN A 358 -17.31 8.48 11.80
C GLN A 358 -15.92 8.60 11.17
N THR A 359 -15.81 9.26 10.01
CA THR A 359 -14.53 9.40 9.28
C THR A 359 -13.52 10.28 10.02
N PHE A 360 -13.97 11.20 10.89
CA PHE A 360 -13.08 11.99 11.73
C PHE A 360 -12.51 11.18 12.92
N VAL A 361 -13.32 10.32 13.53
CA VAL A 361 -12.95 9.44 14.64
C VAL A 361 -12.05 8.29 14.17
N GLU A 362 -12.46 7.60 13.11
CA GLU A 362 -11.81 6.37 12.60
C GLU A 362 -10.53 6.64 11.79
N ARG A 363 -9.96 7.85 11.90
CA ARG A 363 -8.73 8.23 11.22
C ARG A 363 -7.54 7.44 11.79
N PRO A 364 -6.82 6.64 10.97
CA PRO A 364 -5.75 5.81 11.49
C PRO A 364 -4.50 6.63 11.84
N LYS A 365 -3.88 6.27 12.98
CA LYS A 365 -2.64 6.83 13.52
C LYS A 365 -1.51 5.82 13.44
N LEU A 366 -0.28 6.33 13.28
CA LEU A 366 0.90 5.48 13.28
C LEU A 366 1.12 4.91 14.67
N TYR A 367 1.15 3.59 14.80
CA TYR A 367 1.48 2.92 16.06
C TYR A 367 2.93 2.44 16.07
N ILE A 368 3.29 1.50 15.20
CA ILE A 368 4.65 0.94 15.09
C ILE A 368 5.11 0.98 13.63
N PHE A 369 6.34 1.43 13.40
CA PHE A 369 7.03 1.24 12.12
C PHE A 369 8.43 0.68 12.35
N GLY A 370 8.80 -0.40 11.68
CA GLY A 370 10.09 -1.05 11.92
C GLY A 370 10.55 -1.97 10.81
N LYS A 371 11.85 -2.28 10.78
CA LYS A 371 12.42 -3.23 9.83
C LYS A 371 12.00 -4.65 10.23
N SER A 372 11.27 -5.33 9.36
CA SER A 372 10.85 -6.71 9.54
C SER A 372 10.81 -7.40 8.19
N GLY A 373 11.52 -8.52 8.07
CA GLY A 373 11.24 -9.52 7.04
C GLY A 373 9.84 -10.10 7.21
N SER A 374 9.40 -10.85 6.19
CA SER A 374 8.09 -11.49 6.17
C SER A 374 7.97 -12.70 7.10
N SER A 375 9.05 -13.20 7.71
CA SER A 375 8.99 -14.39 8.58
C SER A 375 8.27 -14.14 9.90
N ASP A 376 7.51 -15.13 10.40
CA ASP A 376 6.82 -15.06 11.69
C ASP A 376 7.76 -14.69 12.85
N LYS A 377 8.98 -15.25 12.85
CA LYS A 377 10.03 -14.93 13.85
C LYS A 377 10.40 -13.45 13.87
N GLU A 378 10.43 -12.80 12.70
CA GLU A 378 10.71 -11.37 12.66
C GLU A 378 9.51 -10.52 13.08
N GLN A 379 8.29 -10.93 12.75
CA GLN A 379 7.06 -10.22 13.09
C GLN A 379 6.72 -10.34 14.59
N LEU A 380 6.83 -11.54 15.17
CA LEU A 380 6.60 -11.78 16.60
C LEU A 380 7.56 -11.01 17.52
N SER A 381 8.71 -10.55 17.01
CA SER A 381 9.60 -9.65 17.79
C SER A 381 8.96 -8.29 18.15
N TYR A 382 7.81 -7.95 17.54
CA TYR A 382 6.98 -6.79 17.90
C TYR A 382 5.87 -7.12 18.91
N THR A 383 5.55 -8.39 19.17
CA THR A 383 4.48 -8.79 20.11
C THR A 383 4.73 -8.29 21.53
N LYS A 384 5.92 -8.52 22.09
CA LYS A 384 6.21 -8.20 23.50
C LYS A 384 5.98 -6.73 23.84
N THR A 385 6.34 -5.82 22.94
CA THR A 385 6.08 -4.38 23.15
C THR A 385 4.64 -3.97 22.86
N ARG A 386 3.85 -4.76 22.11
CA ARG A 386 2.39 -4.56 22.00
C ARG A 386 1.70 -4.95 23.31
N LEU A 387 2.11 -6.06 23.93
CA LEU A 387 1.60 -6.50 25.23
C LEU A 387 1.91 -5.51 26.35
N GLN A 388 3.12 -4.94 26.37
CA GLN A 388 3.49 -3.89 27.31
C GLN A 388 2.55 -2.68 27.21
N ASP A 389 2.25 -2.19 26.00
CA ASP A 389 1.33 -1.07 25.80
C ASP A 389 -0.13 -1.40 26.19
N LEU A 390 -0.58 -2.64 25.95
CA LEU A 390 -1.92 -3.09 26.39
C LEU A 390 -2.04 -3.14 27.91
N MET A 391 -0.97 -3.51 28.62
CA MET A 391 -0.93 -3.42 30.08
C MET A 391 -0.94 -1.96 30.55
N SER A 392 -0.09 -1.10 29.98
CA SER A 392 -0.05 0.32 30.33
C SER A 392 -1.33 1.10 30.03
N LEU A 393 -2.20 0.62 29.14
CA LEU A 393 -3.53 1.22 28.93
C LEU A 393 -4.49 0.97 30.11
N LYS A 394 -4.32 -0.13 30.87
CA LYS A 394 -5.14 -0.44 32.06
C LYS A 394 -4.94 0.60 33.17
N ASP A 395 -3.75 1.17 33.25
CA ASP A 395 -3.34 2.14 34.27
C ASP A 395 -3.77 3.59 33.92
N THR A 396 -4.67 3.78 32.95
CA THR A 396 -5.14 5.11 32.53
C THR A 396 -6.61 5.35 32.87
N ASP A 397 -6.96 6.58 33.24
CA ASP A 397 -8.35 7.01 33.54
C ASP A 397 -9.32 6.83 32.36
N ILE A 398 -8.79 6.68 31.14
CA ILE A 398 -9.57 6.52 29.92
C ILE A 398 -9.72 5.01 29.67
N LYS A 399 -10.92 4.48 29.93
CA LYS A 399 -11.23 3.08 29.63
C LYS A 399 -11.13 2.81 28.13
N VAL A 400 -10.17 1.99 27.71
CA VAL A 400 -9.94 1.61 26.31
C VAL A 400 -9.79 0.09 26.19
N LYS A 401 -10.54 -0.52 25.26
CA LYS A 401 -10.45 -1.95 24.89
C LYS A 401 -9.87 -2.10 23.47
N LEU A 402 -8.96 -3.05 23.26
CA LEU A 402 -8.56 -3.49 21.92
C LEU A 402 -9.64 -4.44 21.37
N ARG A 403 -10.31 -4.08 20.28
CA ARG A 403 -11.54 -4.75 19.83
C ARG A 403 -11.37 -5.61 18.58
N VAL A 404 -10.68 -5.13 17.56
CA VAL A 404 -10.64 -5.81 16.26
C VAL A 404 -9.32 -5.64 15.52
N PHE A 405 -8.91 -6.67 14.80
CA PHE A 405 -7.80 -6.65 13.86
C PHE A 405 -8.28 -6.65 12.41
N THR A 406 -7.67 -5.82 11.58
CA THR A 406 -7.86 -5.83 10.12
C THR A 406 -6.53 -5.87 9.39
N GLY A 407 -6.51 -6.40 8.18
CA GLY A 407 -5.30 -6.63 7.39
C GLY A 407 -5.57 -7.62 6.26
N ASP A 408 -4.62 -7.78 5.35
CA ASP A 408 -4.74 -8.76 4.27
C ASP A 408 -4.74 -10.21 4.79
N ASN A 409 -4.85 -11.21 3.90
CA ASN A 409 -4.87 -12.62 4.31
C ASN A 409 -3.60 -13.03 5.08
N PRO A 410 -2.36 -12.79 4.58
CA PRO A 410 -1.13 -12.96 5.34
C PRO A 410 -1.10 -12.31 6.73
N ALA A 411 -1.56 -11.05 6.85
CA ALA A 411 -1.56 -10.33 8.12
C ALA A 411 -2.57 -10.91 9.13
N ARG A 412 -3.77 -11.28 8.68
CA ARG A 412 -4.80 -11.93 9.51
C ARG A 412 -4.41 -13.35 9.88
N GLN A 413 -3.85 -14.13 8.95
CA GLN A 413 -3.31 -15.45 9.22
C GLN A 413 -2.21 -15.38 10.29
N PHE A 414 -1.30 -14.40 10.18
CA PHE A 414 -0.29 -14.13 11.20
C PHE A 414 -0.92 -13.78 12.56
N GLU A 415 -1.83 -12.80 12.61
CA GLU A 415 -2.39 -12.34 13.88
C GLU A 415 -3.21 -13.45 14.58
N GLY A 416 -3.96 -14.25 13.81
CA GLY A 416 -4.80 -15.34 14.30
C GLY A 416 -4.12 -16.70 14.50
N GLY A 417 -2.81 -16.83 14.21
CA GLY A 417 -2.07 -18.09 14.37
C GLY A 417 -2.33 -19.16 13.30
N GLN A 418 -2.98 -18.78 12.20
CA GLN A 418 -3.31 -19.65 11.07
C GLN A 418 -2.08 -19.91 10.20
N GLN A 419 -2.02 -21.06 9.52
CA GLN A 419 -1.07 -21.27 8.43
C GLN A 419 -1.19 -20.19 7.35
N ARG A 420 -0.09 -19.90 6.68
CA ARG A 420 -0.08 -18.96 5.54
C ARG A 420 -0.28 -19.72 4.23
N GLY A 421 -1.37 -19.38 3.54
CA GLY A 421 -1.79 -20.11 2.34
C GLY A 421 -2.29 -21.52 2.67
N GLY A 422 -1.86 -22.52 1.89
CA GLY A 422 -2.23 -23.92 2.12
C GLY A 422 -3.70 -24.24 1.86
N ASN A 423 -4.20 -25.28 2.54
CA ASN A 423 -5.57 -25.79 2.35
C ASN A 423 -6.59 -25.20 3.34
N PHE A 424 -6.18 -24.68 4.48
CA PHE A 424 -7.06 -23.95 5.42
C PHE A 424 -6.66 -22.48 5.43
N SER A 425 -6.92 -21.80 4.31
CA SER A 425 -6.48 -20.42 4.05
C SER A 425 -7.39 -19.36 4.66
N CYS A 426 -8.66 -19.69 4.92
CA CYS A 426 -9.54 -18.86 5.75
C CYS A 426 -9.32 -19.17 7.23
N LEU A 427 -9.45 -18.16 8.08
CA LEU A 427 -9.33 -18.33 9.53
C LEU A 427 -10.46 -19.20 10.10
N CYS A 428 -11.64 -19.27 9.47
CA CYS A 428 -12.77 -20.07 9.97
C CYS A 428 -12.50 -21.58 10.08
N GLY A 429 -11.39 -22.08 9.51
CA GLY A 429 -11.00 -23.49 9.60
C GLY A 429 -11.61 -24.39 8.54
N VAL A 430 -12.39 -23.83 7.59
CA VAL A 430 -12.91 -24.57 6.43
C VAL A 430 -11.80 -24.84 5.42
N ASN A 431 -11.77 -26.05 4.87
CA ASN A 431 -10.82 -26.44 3.83
C ASN A 431 -11.18 -25.74 2.50
N VAL A 432 -10.18 -25.31 1.74
CA VAL A 432 -10.35 -24.61 0.44
C VAL A 432 -11.13 -25.44 -0.59
N LYS A 433 -11.12 -26.78 -0.48
CA LYS A 433 -11.96 -27.67 -1.29
C LYS A 433 -13.46 -27.49 -0.99
N GLU A 434 -13.80 -27.17 0.26
CA GLU A 434 -15.17 -26.96 0.74
C GLU A 434 -15.62 -25.49 0.64
N HIS A 435 -14.79 -24.55 0.18
CA HIS A 435 -15.19 -23.13 0.06
C HIS A 435 -16.37 -22.91 -0.91
N SER A 436 -16.55 -23.78 -1.90
CA SER A 436 -17.75 -23.82 -2.74
C SER A 436 -18.93 -24.57 -2.10
N ASN A 437 -18.72 -25.38 -1.05
CA ASN A 437 -19.78 -26.08 -0.35
C ASN A 437 -20.47 -25.14 0.66
N LEU A 438 -21.43 -24.36 0.16
CA LEU A 438 -22.15 -23.37 0.95
C LEU A 438 -22.86 -23.97 2.18
N VAL A 439 -23.38 -25.21 2.10
CA VAL A 439 -24.03 -25.87 3.25
C VAL A 439 -23.04 -26.12 4.37
N HIS A 440 -21.86 -26.65 4.03
CA HIS A 440 -20.77 -26.87 4.98
C HIS A 440 -20.24 -25.54 5.53
N CYS A 441 -19.99 -24.56 4.66
CA CYS A 441 -19.51 -23.23 5.06
C CYS A 441 -20.46 -22.50 6.02
N TYR A 442 -21.77 -22.56 5.77
CA TYR A 442 -22.78 -21.84 6.55
C TYR A 442 -23.06 -22.46 7.92
N ARG A 443 -22.72 -23.75 8.10
CA ARG A 443 -22.85 -24.47 9.37
C ARG A 443 -21.53 -24.61 10.13
N ASN A 444 -20.43 -24.07 9.59
CA ASN A 444 -19.13 -24.10 10.25
C ASN A 444 -19.11 -23.14 11.45
N GLN A 445 -18.65 -23.63 12.61
CA GLN A 445 -18.66 -22.86 13.86
C GLN A 445 -17.47 -21.89 13.97
N PHE A 446 -17.68 -20.78 14.69
CA PHE A 446 -16.64 -19.76 14.93
C PHE A 446 -15.75 -20.13 16.12
N LEU A 447 -14.44 -20.26 15.88
CA LEU A 447 -13.43 -20.43 16.94
C LEU A 447 -12.82 -19.07 17.35
N SER A 448 -13.08 -18.66 18.59
CA SER A 448 -12.47 -17.53 19.26
C SER A 448 -10.96 -17.71 19.49
N LEU A 449 -10.24 -16.63 19.81
CA LEU A 449 -8.80 -16.70 20.06
C LEU A 449 -8.46 -17.59 21.27
N GLU A 450 -9.32 -17.63 22.29
CA GLU A 450 -9.17 -18.49 23.46
C GLU A 450 -9.42 -19.97 23.12
N GLU A 451 -10.40 -20.29 22.26
CA GLU A 451 -10.62 -21.67 21.80
C GLU A 451 -9.48 -22.16 20.91
N ARG A 452 -8.96 -21.31 20.02
CA ARG A 452 -7.74 -21.59 19.24
C ARG A 452 -6.56 -21.91 20.16
N ARG A 453 -6.35 -21.10 21.20
CA ARG A 453 -5.29 -21.34 22.19
C ARG A 453 -5.49 -22.67 22.91
N ARG A 454 -6.70 -22.94 23.41
CA ARG A 454 -7.05 -24.20 24.10
C ARG A 454 -6.80 -25.43 23.23
N LEU A 455 -7.10 -25.35 21.93
CA LEU A 455 -6.80 -26.43 20.99
C LEU A 455 -5.27 -26.67 20.91
N ILE A 456 -4.47 -25.62 20.76
CA ILE A 456 -3.01 -25.74 20.61
C ILE A 456 -2.31 -26.21 21.90
N ILE A 457 -2.78 -25.79 23.07
CA ILE A 457 -2.20 -26.20 24.37
C ILE A 457 -2.73 -27.55 24.88
N LYS A 458 -3.67 -28.19 24.19
CA LYS A 458 -4.17 -29.53 24.55
C LYS A 458 -3.09 -30.59 24.34
N GLY A 459 -2.31 -30.43 23.28
CA GLY A 459 -1.11 -31.23 23.03
C GLY A 459 0.13 -30.66 23.71
N ASP A 460 1.27 -31.24 23.38
CA ASP A 460 2.55 -30.97 24.04
C ASP A 460 3.55 -30.25 23.13
N LEU A 461 3.34 -30.28 21.81
CA LEU A 461 4.26 -29.71 20.84
C LEU A 461 4.40 -28.18 20.93
N TRP A 462 3.41 -27.46 21.49
CA TRP A 462 3.48 -26.01 21.67
C TRP A 462 4.69 -25.56 22.51
N LYS A 463 5.22 -26.42 23.39
CA LYS A 463 6.43 -26.16 24.18
C LYS A 463 7.65 -25.84 23.31
N LYS A 464 7.68 -26.25 22.04
CA LYS A 464 8.72 -25.86 21.07
C LYS A 464 8.82 -24.34 20.87
N LEU A 465 7.74 -23.59 21.11
CA LEU A 465 7.75 -22.12 21.09
C LEU A 465 8.75 -21.53 22.11
N GLU A 466 8.94 -22.18 23.25
CA GLU A 466 9.91 -21.75 24.29
C GLU A 466 11.36 -21.81 23.79
N THR A 467 11.65 -22.72 22.86
CA THR A 467 12.96 -22.84 22.19
C THR A 467 13.18 -21.83 21.06
N GLY A 468 12.17 -21.01 20.75
CA GLY A 468 12.22 -19.98 19.70
C GLY A 468 11.82 -20.46 18.30
N GLU A 469 11.17 -21.62 18.19
CA GLU A 469 10.38 -21.99 17.01
C GLU A 469 9.10 -21.13 16.93
N THR A 470 8.51 -21.01 15.73
CA THR A 470 7.26 -20.24 15.53
C THR A 470 6.13 -21.07 14.93
N ASN A 471 6.37 -22.33 14.58
CA ASN A 471 5.35 -23.28 14.16
C ASN A 471 5.71 -24.65 14.75
N PRO A 472 5.22 -24.98 15.97
CA PRO A 472 5.50 -26.24 16.65
C PRO A 472 5.13 -27.50 15.84
N PHE A 473 4.27 -27.38 14.82
CA PHE A 473 3.81 -28.50 13.99
C PHE A 473 4.60 -28.64 12.67
N GLN A 474 5.69 -27.89 12.49
CA GLN A 474 6.52 -28.00 11.30
C GLN A 474 7.56 -29.14 11.42
N LYS A 475 7.80 -29.88 10.33
CA LYS A 475 8.84 -30.91 10.20
C LYS A 475 8.80 -32.05 11.24
N LEU A 476 7.63 -32.32 11.84
CA LEU A 476 7.42 -33.37 12.86
C LEU A 476 7.88 -34.76 12.41
N LYS A 477 8.34 -35.58 13.35
CA LYS A 477 8.56 -37.04 13.21
C LYS A 477 7.23 -37.80 13.27
N LYS A 478 7.23 -39.10 12.92
CA LYS A 478 6.02 -39.93 13.01
C LYS A 478 5.53 -40.06 14.45
N ASP A 479 6.45 -40.28 15.39
CA ASP A 479 6.10 -40.51 16.80
C ASP A 479 5.54 -39.23 17.44
N GLU A 480 6.14 -38.07 17.15
CA GLU A 480 5.62 -36.75 17.56
C GLU A 480 4.19 -36.49 17.04
N LEU A 481 3.86 -36.98 15.84
CA LEU A 481 2.50 -36.87 15.28
C LEU A 481 1.51 -37.78 15.99
N ILE A 482 1.91 -39.02 16.30
CA ILE A 482 1.07 -39.97 17.04
C ILE A 482 0.77 -39.40 18.43
N THR A 483 1.80 -39.03 19.19
CA THR A 483 1.62 -38.46 20.54
C THR A 483 0.78 -37.19 20.53
N GLU A 484 0.96 -36.27 19.58
CA GLU A 484 0.09 -35.10 19.49
C GLU A 484 -1.36 -35.50 19.16
N LEU A 485 -1.59 -36.40 18.20
CA LEU A 485 -2.94 -36.89 17.87
C LEU A 485 -3.63 -37.58 19.06
N GLU A 486 -2.90 -38.33 19.88
CA GLU A 486 -3.40 -38.95 21.11
C GLU A 486 -3.88 -37.90 22.13
N HIS A 487 -3.13 -36.81 22.35
CA HIS A 487 -3.59 -35.67 23.17
C HIS A 487 -4.87 -35.03 22.61
N HIS A 488 -5.08 -35.12 21.29
CA HIS A 488 -6.28 -34.65 20.59
C HIS A 488 -7.44 -35.67 20.56
N GLU A 489 -7.31 -36.79 21.28
CA GLU A 489 -8.23 -37.94 21.33
C GLU A 489 -8.38 -38.70 19.99
N ILE A 490 -7.34 -38.69 19.16
CA ILE A 490 -7.28 -39.40 17.88
C ILE A 490 -6.24 -40.51 17.97
N TRP A 491 -6.72 -41.72 18.27
CA TRP A 491 -5.92 -42.95 18.22
C TRP A 491 -5.69 -43.38 16.77
N VAL A 492 -4.49 -43.89 16.46
CA VAL A 492 -4.03 -44.14 15.08
C VAL A 492 -3.22 -45.44 14.95
N ASP A 493 -3.71 -46.36 14.12
CA ASP A 493 -3.10 -47.68 13.91
C ASP A 493 -2.45 -47.80 12.51
N ASN A 494 -1.16 -48.11 12.46
CA ASN A 494 -0.40 -48.43 11.23
C ASN A 494 -0.41 -47.38 10.09
N GLU A 495 -0.88 -46.16 10.33
CA GLU A 495 -0.97 -45.11 9.31
C GLU A 495 0.38 -44.53 8.87
N LYS A 496 0.44 -44.00 7.64
CA LYS A 496 1.61 -43.33 7.09
C LYS A 496 1.71 -41.91 7.63
N LYS A 497 2.94 -41.39 7.71
CA LYS A 497 3.22 -40.02 8.17
C LYS A 497 2.38 -38.94 7.46
N ALA A 498 2.07 -39.11 6.17
CA ALA A 498 1.25 -38.17 5.42
C ALA A 498 -0.23 -38.17 5.86
N GLU A 499 -0.78 -39.33 6.17
CA GLU A 499 -2.16 -39.50 6.68
C GLU A 499 -2.28 -38.88 8.08
N LEU A 500 -1.29 -39.13 8.95
CA LEU A 500 -1.19 -38.51 10.28
C LEU A 500 -1.10 -36.98 10.22
N MET A 501 -0.27 -36.43 9.31
CA MET A 501 -0.18 -34.98 9.07
C MET A 501 -1.51 -34.38 8.63
N ASP A 502 -2.28 -35.07 7.77
CA ASP A 502 -3.56 -34.57 7.25
C ASP A 502 -4.67 -34.63 8.33
N LYS A 503 -4.70 -35.71 9.13
CA LYS A 503 -5.54 -35.80 10.34
C LYS A 503 -5.26 -34.67 11.32
N LEU A 504 -3.99 -34.44 11.66
CA LEU A 504 -3.62 -33.38 12.60
C LEU A 504 -3.96 -32.00 12.03
N SER A 505 -3.66 -31.76 10.74
CA SER A 505 -3.99 -30.49 10.07
C SER A 505 -5.50 -30.21 10.05
N THR A 506 -6.30 -31.26 9.89
CA THR A 506 -7.77 -31.19 9.92
C THR A 506 -8.30 -30.95 11.33
N LYS A 507 -7.79 -31.68 12.34
CA LYS A 507 -8.16 -31.47 13.75
C LYS A 507 -7.77 -30.08 14.27
N LEU A 508 -6.62 -29.57 13.85
CA LEU A 508 -6.15 -28.21 14.18
C LEU A 508 -6.75 -27.12 13.28
N HIS A 509 -7.59 -27.47 12.29
CA HIS A 509 -8.16 -26.53 11.33
C HIS A 509 -7.12 -25.61 10.63
N GLY A 510 -5.89 -26.10 10.47
CA GLY A 510 -4.73 -25.34 9.97
C GLY A 510 -4.18 -24.25 10.88
N ILE A 511 -4.53 -24.23 12.17
CA ILE A 511 -3.90 -23.39 13.19
C ILE A 511 -2.48 -23.95 13.45
N CYS A 512 -1.46 -23.10 13.32
CA CYS A 512 -0.05 -23.50 13.46
C CYS A 512 0.57 -23.11 14.81
N ARG A 513 -0.04 -22.19 15.54
CA ARG A 513 0.42 -21.65 16.83
C ARG A 513 -0.71 -20.83 17.47
N PRO A 514 -0.57 -20.35 18.72
CA PRO A 514 -1.49 -19.37 19.28
C PRO A 514 -1.54 -18.07 18.45
N ALA A 515 -2.57 -17.25 18.72
CA ALA A 515 -2.67 -15.90 18.17
C ALA A 515 -1.43 -15.06 18.54
N ALA A 516 -1.08 -14.06 17.73
CA ALA A 516 0.20 -13.36 17.83
C ALA A 516 0.44 -12.69 19.21
N LEU A 517 -0.60 -12.18 19.86
CA LEU A 517 -0.55 -11.64 21.22
C LEU A 517 -0.46 -12.70 22.32
N MET A 518 -0.79 -13.96 22.03
CA MET A 518 -0.76 -15.09 22.95
C MET A 518 0.50 -15.96 22.79
N CYS A 519 1.42 -15.57 21.90
CA CYS A 519 2.65 -16.33 21.62
C CYS A 519 3.78 -16.09 22.63
N ASP A 520 3.78 -14.97 23.37
CA ASP A 520 4.82 -14.66 24.39
C ASP A 520 4.67 -15.57 25.62
N ASP A 521 3.42 -15.98 25.92
CA ASP A 521 3.06 -16.92 26.97
C ASP A 521 1.75 -17.65 26.59
N PRO A 522 1.82 -18.85 25.95
CA PRO A 522 0.65 -19.62 25.54
C PRO A 522 -0.24 -20.11 26.69
N THR A 523 0.27 -20.11 27.93
CA THR A 523 -0.46 -20.59 29.11
C THR A 523 -1.51 -19.60 29.60
N LYS A 524 -1.28 -18.30 29.37
CA LYS A 524 -2.22 -17.22 29.69
C LYS A 524 -3.43 -17.23 28.77
N SER A 525 -4.60 -17.06 29.36
CA SER A 525 -5.87 -16.90 28.65
C SER A 525 -5.99 -15.53 28.00
N ALA A 526 -6.97 -15.38 27.09
CA ALA A 526 -7.31 -14.08 26.53
C ALA A 526 -7.71 -13.03 27.59
N ASN A 527 -8.25 -13.45 28.74
CA ASN A 527 -8.65 -12.53 29.81
C ASN A 527 -7.44 -11.99 30.59
N ASP A 528 -6.42 -12.84 30.84
CA ASP A 528 -5.23 -12.48 31.64
C ASP A 528 -4.44 -11.33 31.00
N ILE A 529 -4.37 -11.32 29.67
CA ILE A 529 -3.76 -10.25 28.87
C ILE A 529 -4.78 -9.22 28.34
N SER A 530 -6.05 -9.35 28.77
CA SER A 530 -7.19 -8.46 28.49
C SER A 530 -7.47 -8.18 27.00
N ILE A 531 -7.56 -9.27 26.24
CA ILE A 531 -7.98 -9.32 24.84
C ILE A 531 -9.18 -10.26 24.62
N GLN A 532 -9.98 -10.53 25.65
CA GLN A 532 -11.14 -11.44 25.58
C GLN A 532 -12.20 -11.04 24.53
N ASP A 533 -12.28 -9.74 24.22
CA ASP A 533 -13.17 -9.17 23.19
C ASP A 533 -12.43 -8.89 21.85
N TYR A 534 -11.17 -9.30 21.70
CA TYR A 534 -10.35 -9.04 20.51
C TYR A 534 -10.60 -10.06 19.41
N GLU A 535 -10.97 -9.59 18.23
CA GLU A 535 -11.30 -10.45 17.09
C GLU A 535 -10.38 -10.23 15.89
N VAL A 536 -9.92 -11.33 15.29
CA VAL A 536 -9.23 -11.32 13.99
C VAL A 536 -10.26 -11.73 12.93
N LEU A 537 -10.68 -10.78 12.11
CA LEU A 537 -11.84 -10.97 11.21
C LEU A 537 -11.58 -12.04 10.13
N PHE A 538 -12.63 -12.73 9.71
CA PHE A 538 -12.55 -13.78 8.68
C PHE A 538 -12.81 -13.25 7.26
N CYS A 539 -13.47 -12.09 7.11
CA CYS A 539 -13.45 -11.29 5.89
C CYS A 539 -12.59 -10.02 6.08
N GLU A 540 -11.87 -9.62 5.04
CA GLU A 540 -11.37 -8.25 4.88
C GLU A 540 -12.02 -7.67 3.61
N PRO A 541 -13.03 -6.80 3.74
CA PRO A 541 -13.87 -6.44 2.61
C PRO A 541 -13.12 -5.79 1.43
N LEU A 542 -12.05 -5.03 1.64
CA LEU A 542 -11.33 -4.35 0.56
C LEU A 542 -10.66 -5.33 -0.39
N HIS A 543 -9.82 -6.23 0.12
CA HIS A 543 -9.15 -7.26 -0.68
C HIS A 543 -10.13 -8.32 -1.18
N ASP A 544 -11.09 -8.75 -0.36
CA ASP A 544 -12.03 -9.80 -0.74
C ASP A 544 -12.95 -9.31 -1.88
N ILE A 545 -13.50 -8.08 -1.81
CA ILE A 545 -14.26 -7.47 -2.91
C ILE A 545 -13.36 -7.28 -4.14
N THR A 546 -12.15 -6.73 -3.97
CA THR A 546 -11.26 -6.43 -5.09
C THR A 546 -10.87 -7.69 -5.87
N ASN A 547 -10.58 -8.80 -5.18
CA ASN A 547 -10.26 -10.08 -5.80
C ASN A 547 -11.49 -10.76 -6.42
N VAL A 548 -12.67 -10.68 -5.81
CA VAL A 548 -13.91 -11.19 -6.42
C VAL A 548 -14.23 -10.43 -7.71
N VAL A 549 -14.09 -9.09 -7.73
CA VAL A 549 -14.26 -8.30 -8.96
C VAL A 549 -13.20 -8.64 -10.02
N GLN A 550 -11.93 -8.83 -9.64
CA GLN A 550 -10.88 -9.30 -10.56
C GLN A 550 -11.18 -10.68 -11.15
N ASN A 551 -11.67 -11.62 -10.34
CA ASN A 551 -12.10 -12.93 -10.81
C ASN A 551 -13.27 -12.83 -11.80
N ILE A 552 -14.26 -11.96 -11.53
CA ILE A 552 -15.39 -11.72 -12.45
C ILE A 552 -14.90 -11.07 -13.76
N ILE A 553 -13.99 -10.10 -13.73
CA ILE A 553 -13.39 -9.50 -14.93
C ILE A 553 -12.75 -10.57 -15.83
N ALA A 554 -12.01 -11.50 -15.23
CA ALA A 554 -11.28 -12.53 -15.96
C ALA A 554 -12.17 -13.70 -16.43
N GLU A 555 -13.23 -14.03 -15.71
CA GLU A 555 -14.05 -15.23 -15.93
C GLU A 555 -15.31 -14.95 -16.75
N LEU A 556 -16.06 -13.88 -16.42
CA LEU A 556 -17.37 -13.57 -17.01
C LEU A 556 -17.44 -13.54 -18.55
N PRO A 557 -16.44 -13.00 -19.31
CA PRO A 557 -16.51 -13.02 -20.77
C PRO A 557 -16.49 -14.43 -21.40
N PHE A 558 -16.12 -15.48 -20.65
CA PHE A 558 -16.12 -16.87 -21.14
C PHE A 558 -17.46 -17.60 -20.94
N HIS A 559 -18.43 -16.98 -20.26
CA HIS A 559 -19.76 -17.56 -19.99
C HIS A 559 -20.89 -16.80 -20.70
N VAL A 560 -20.57 -15.88 -21.59
CA VAL A 560 -21.52 -15.12 -22.44
C VAL A 560 -21.40 -15.56 -23.90
N PRO A 561 -22.38 -15.26 -24.78
CA PRO A 561 -22.26 -15.52 -26.22
C PRO A 561 -21.02 -14.87 -26.84
N LYS A 562 -20.45 -15.48 -27.89
CA LYS A 562 -19.17 -15.08 -28.51
C LYS A 562 -19.16 -13.65 -29.05
N GLU A 563 -20.34 -13.17 -29.44
CA GLU A 563 -20.61 -11.82 -29.92
C GLU A 563 -20.39 -10.82 -28.77
N ILE A 564 -20.94 -11.14 -27.61
CA ILE A 564 -20.88 -10.32 -26.38
C ILE A 564 -19.51 -10.40 -25.72
N GLN A 565 -18.80 -11.53 -25.85
CA GLN A 565 -17.43 -11.69 -25.35
C GLN A 565 -16.51 -10.54 -25.84
N LYS A 566 -16.56 -10.22 -27.14
CA LYS A 566 -15.75 -9.12 -27.72
C LYS A 566 -16.15 -7.75 -27.18
N GLU A 567 -17.45 -7.51 -27.02
CA GLU A 567 -17.95 -6.27 -26.42
C GLU A 567 -17.51 -6.14 -24.95
N PHE A 568 -17.48 -7.24 -24.21
CA PHE A 568 -17.01 -7.29 -22.83
C PHE A 568 -15.51 -6.98 -22.73
N GLU A 569 -14.67 -7.59 -23.57
CA GLU A 569 -13.23 -7.31 -23.62
C GLU A 569 -12.96 -5.82 -23.93
N GLN A 570 -13.69 -5.23 -24.88
CA GLN A 570 -13.62 -3.80 -25.19
C GLN A 570 -14.07 -2.93 -24.01
N PHE A 571 -15.17 -3.29 -23.34
CA PHE A 571 -15.68 -2.61 -22.15
C PHE A 571 -14.67 -2.65 -20.99
N SER A 572 -14.05 -3.80 -20.73
CA SER A 572 -13.05 -3.98 -19.69
C SER A 572 -11.80 -3.14 -19.95
N ASN A 573 -11.26 -3.21 -21.17
CA ASN A 573 -10.11 -2.42 -21.59
C ASN A 573 -10.39 -0.91 -21.50
N THR A 574 -11.59 -0.46 -21.91
CA THR A 574 -11.99 0.96 -21.83
C THR A 574 -12.20 1.43 -20.39
N THR A 575 -12.64 0.55 -19.49
CA THR A 575 -12.96 0.93 -18.10
C THR A 575 -11.74 0.90 -17.18
N ILE A 576 -10.85 -0.08 -17.34
CA ILE A 576 -9.70 -0.30 -16.47
C ILE A 576 -8.43 0.32 -17.08
N GLY A 577 -8.28 0.23 -18.41
CA GLY A 577 -7.04 0.55 -19.14
C GLY A 577 -5.92 -0.45 -18.86
N ASP A 578 -4.70 -0.12 -19.26
CA ASP A 578 -3.48 -0.93 -19.05
C ASP A 578 -2.99 -0.93 -17.58
N LYS A 579 -3.90 -0.89 -16.60
CA LYS A 579 -3.56 -0.90 -15.17
C LYS A 579 -3.13 -2.30 -14.74
N ASN A 580 -1.84 -2.48 -14.54
CA ASN A 580 -1.25 -3.68 -13.95
C ASN A 580 -1.79 -4.06 -12.55
N GLN A 581 -2.47 -3.14 -11.85
CA GLN A 581 -3.12 -3.41 -10.57
C GLN A 581 -4.44 -2.63 -10.44
N ILE A 582 -5.53 -3.33 -10.14
CA ILE A 582 -6.85 -2.76 -9.84
C ILE A 582 -6.92 -2.49 -8.33
N LYS A 583 -7.19 -1.24 -7.92
CA LYS A 583 -7.40 -0.86 -6.51
C LYS A 583 -8.87 -1.02 -6.14
N GLY A 584 -9.21 -1.05 -4.84
CA GLY A 584 -10.61 -1.09 -4.40
C GLY A 584 -11.51 -0.01 -5.02
N SER A 585 -11.02 1.23 -5.15
CA SER A 585 -11.75 2.29 -5.84
C SER A 585 -12.00 2.02 -7.34
N ASP A 586 -11.07 1.33 -8.02
CA ASP A 586 -11.23 0.94 -9.42
C ASP A 586 -12.21 -0.24 -9.54
N ALA A 587 -12.09 -1.25 -8.67
CA ALA A 587 -12.98 -2.42 -8.64
C ALA A 587 -14.45 -2.04 -8.37
N ARG A 588 -14.70 -1.11 -7.43
CA ARG A 588 -16.05 -0.62 -7.13
C ARG A 588 -16.67 0.15 -8.29
N LEU A 589 -15.88 1.01 -8.95
CA LEU A 589 -16.33 1.72 -10.14
C LEU A 589 -16.58 0.77 -11.31
N TYR A 590 -15.76 -0.27 -11.45
CA TYR A 590 -15.95 -1.32 -12.44
C TYR A 590 -17.27 -2.06 -12.22
N ALA A 591 -17.56 -2.53 -11.00
CA ALA A 591 -18.82 -3.22 -10.69
C ALA A 591 -20.07 -2.41 -11.06
N ILE A 592 -20.08 -1.11 -10.73
CA ILE A 592 -21.18 -0.18 -11.09
C ILE A 592 -21.31 -0.04 -12.61
N LYS A 593 -20.20 0.11 -13.34
CA LYS A 593 -20.22 0.21 -14.81
C LYS A 593 -20.62 -1.11 -15.47
N LEU A 594 -20.20 -2.24 -14.91
CA LEU A 594 -20.55 -3.58 -15.38
C LEU A 594 -22.05 -3.81 -15.23
N ALA A 595 -22.67 -3.41 -14.12
CA ALA A 595 -24.12 -3.49 -13.95
C ALA A 595 -24.89 -2.73 -15.05
N LYS A 596 -24.43 -1.53 -15.43
CA LYS A 596 -25.02 -0.78 -16.57
C LYS A 596 -24.84 -1.50 -17.90
N PHE A 597 -23.63 -1.98 -18.18
CA PHE A 597 -23.34 -2.73 -19.41
C PHE A 597 -24.23 -3.97 -19.55
N ILE A 598 -24.38 -4.75 -18.47
CA ILE A 598 -25.21 -5.97 -18.46
C ILE A 598 -26.70 -5.63 -18.54
N SER A 599 -27.18 -4.55 -17.90
CA SER A 599 -28.57 -4.08 -18.04
C SER A 599 -28.91 -3.81 -19.50
N THR A 600 -28.10 -3.01 -20.19
CA THR A 600 -28.31 -2.70 -21.62
C THR A 600 -28.25 -3.97 -22.49
N ARG A 601 -27.37 -4.93 -22.19
CA ARG A 601 -27.35 -6.23 -22.91
C ARG A 601 -28.58 -7.09 -22.62
N TYR A 602 -29.16 -6.99 -21.42
CA TYR A 602 -30.39 -7.70 -21.05
C TYR A 602 -31.62 -7.07 -21.73
N GLU A 603 -31.73 -5.74 -21.72
CA GLU A 603 -32.76 -4.98 -22.46
C GLU A 603 -32.71 -5.26 -23.97
N GLU A 604 -31.50 -5.45 -24.53
CA GLU A 604 -31.27 -5.89 -25.91
C GLU A 604 -31.56 -7.39 -26.15
N ASN A 605 -32.02 -8.14 -25.15
CA ASN A 605 -32.24 -9.61 -25.16
C ASN A 605 -31.00 -10.45 -25.55
N LYS A 606 -29.79 -9.94 -25.28
CA LYS A 606 -28.50 -10.59 -25.62
C LYS A 606 -27.90 -11.42 -24.49
N ILE A 607 -28.46 -11.37 -23.27
CA ILE A 607 -27.94 -12.07 -22.10
C ILE A 607 -29.10 -12.46 -21.16
N HIS A 608 -28.95 -13.55 -20.40
CA HIS A 608 -29.97 -14.04 -19.47
C HIS A 608 -30.09 -13.16 -18.21
N GLU A 609 -31.26 -13.12 -17.58
CA GLU A 609 -31.53 -12.29 -16.39
C GLU A 609 -30.62 -12.63 -15.20
N ASP A 610 -30.17 -13.88 -15.06
CA ASP A 610 -29.24 -14.31 -14.00
C ASP A 610 -27.94 -13.47 -13.99
N PHE A 611 -27.45 -13.06 -15.16
CA PHE A 611 -26.26 -12.23 -15.27
C PHE A 611 -26.51 -10.83 -14.70
N LEU A 612 -27.69 -10.27 -14.96
CA LEU A 612 -28.13 -8.99 -14.40
C LEU A 612 -28.31 -9.10 -12.88
N PHE A 613 -28.93 -10.17 -12.39
CA PHE A 613 -29.05 -10.42 -10.95
C PHE A 613 -27.69 -10.60 -10.27
N LEU A 614 -26.74 -11.32 -10.87
CA LEU A 614 -25.40 -11.54 -10.34
C LEU A 614 -24.66 -10.21 -10.12
N VAL A 615 -24.62 -9.36 -11.15
CA VAL A 615 -23.90 -8.07 -11.06
C VAL A 615 -24.65 -7.05 -10.21
N ASN A 616 -25.98 -7.16 -10.11
CA ASN A 616 -26.77 -6.36 -9.19
C ASN A 616 -26.47 -6.75 -7.72
N SER A 617 -26.46 -8.03 -7.37
CA SER A 617 -26.07 -8.47 -6.02
C SER A 617 -24.63 -8.08 -5.67
N LEU A 618 -23.70 -8.15 -6.63
CA LEU A 618 -22.33 -7.63 -6.51
C LEU A 618 -22.31 -6.13 -6.14
N VAL A 619 -23.07 -5.29 -6.84
CA VAL A 619 -23.14 -3.86 -6.54
C VAL A 619 -23.81 -3.60 -5.18
N GLU A 620 -24.87 -4.32 -4.83
CA GLU A 620 -25.58 -4.18 -3.55
C GLU A 620 -24.66 -4.42 -2.35
N PHE A 621 -23.97 -5.56 -2.27
CA PHE A 621 -23.09 -5.82 -1.12
C PHE A 621 -21.89 -4.88 -1.08
N ILE A 622 -21.39 -4.41 -2.23
CA ILE A 622 -20.36 -3.35 -2.29
C ILE A 622 -20.90 -2.02 -1.75
N GLN A 623 -22.13 -1.63 -2.12
CA GLN A 623 -22.77 -0.40 -1.65
C GLN A 623 -23.01 -0.43 -0.14
N ILE A 624 -23.48 -1.56 0.40
CA ILE A 624 -23.66 -1.77 1.84
C ILE A 624 -22.30 -1.75 2.57
N SER A 625 -21.28 -2.42 2.03
CA SER A 625 -19.94 -2.50 2.65
C SER A 625 -19.28 -1.13 2.89
N TYR A 626 -19.55 -0.17 2.01
CA TYR A 626 -19.01 1.19 2.10
C TYR A 626 -19.99 2.21 2.71
N SER A 627 -21.14 1.77 3.23
CA SER A 627 -22.13 2.65 3.86
C SER A 627 -21.67 3.16 5.23
N ASN A 628 -22.07 4.39 5.60
CA ASN A 628 -21.78 4.97 6.91
C ASN A 628 -22.57 4.24 8.02
N PHE A 629 -22.03 4.26 9.24
CA PHE A 629 -22.65 3.66 10.44
C PHE A 629 -24.15 4.01 10.59
N LYS A 630 -24.54 5.26 10.32
CA LYS A 630 -25.93 5.73 10.41
C LYS A 630 -26.93 5.02 9.48
N ASN A 631 -26.45 4.32 8.45
CA ASN A 631 -27.30 3.56 7.53
C ASN A 631 -27.54 2.13 8.05
N ARG A 632 -26.66 1.61 8.92
CA ARG A 632 -26.70 0.23 9.43
C ARG A 632 -27.97 -0.01 10.25
N ASN A 633 -28.84 -0.89 9.76
CA ASN A 633 -30.14 -1.21 10.35
C ASN A 633 -30.53 -2.67 10.02
N PRO A 634 -31.58 -3.26 10.64
CA PRO A 634 -31.95 -4.66 10.41
C PRO A 634 -32.24 -4.97 8.94
N ARG A 635 -32.90 -4.03 8.22
CA ARG A 635 -33.17 -4.14 6.78
C ARG A 635 -31.88 -4.30 5.97
N GLN A 636 -30.86 -3.48 6.23
CA GLN A 636 -29.55 -3.60 5.55
C GLN A 636 -28.78 -4.87 5.94
N ILE A 637 -28.94 -5.37 7.17
CA ILE A 637 -28.33 -6.65 7.59
C ILE A 637 -28.98 -7.80 6.82
N LEU A 638 -30.32 -7.88 6.80
CA LEU A 638 -31.07 -8.88 6.02
C LEU A 638 -30.71 -8.82 4.53
N ARG A 639 -30.71 -7.60 3.96
CA ARG A 639 -30.32 -7.36 2.56
C ARG A 639 -28.92 -7.88 2.25
N LEU A 640 -27.95 -7.65 3.14
CA LEU A 640 -26.58 -8.13 2.91
C LEU A 640 -26.50 -9.67 2.92
N TYR A 641 -27.18 -10.33 3.86
CA TYR A 641 -27.29 -11.80 3.87
C TYR A 641 -27.91 -12.31 2.56
N ASN A 642 -29.06 -11.77 2.18
CA ASN A 642 -29.81 -12.18 1.01
C ASN A 642 -29.04 -11.93 -0.30
N GLN A 643 -28.37 -10.79 -0.44
CA GLN A 643 -27.59 -10.47 -1.64
C GLN A 643 -26.27 -11.24 -1.71
N CYS A 644 -25.58 -11.50 -0.59
CA CYS A 644 -24.42 -12.41 -0.58
C CYS A 644 -24.81 -13.84 -0.92
N PHE A 645 -25.95 -14.33 -0.41
CA PHE A 645 -26.47 -15.67 -0.75
C PHE A 645 -26.92 -15.77 -2.21
N LYS A 646 -27.69 -14.79 -2.72
CA LYS A 646 -28.10 -14.71 -4.13
C LYS A 646 -26.90 -14.62 -5.07
N PHE A 647 -25.87 -13.83 -4.72
CA PHE A 647 -24.61 -13.82 -5.46
C PHE A 647 -23.91 -15.19 -5.46
N ALA A 648 -23.89 -15.90 -4.32
CA ALA A 648 -23.27 -17.21 -4.20
C ALA A 648 -23.96 -18.29 -5.05
N THR A 649 -25.29 -18.31 -5.05
CA THR A 649 -26.09 -19.28 -5.82
C THR A 649 -26.02 -18.99 -7.32
N LEU A 650 -26.13 -17.71 -7.73
CA LEU A 650 -25.96 -17.30 -9.13
C LEU A 650 -24.53 -17.54 -9.63
N SER A 651 -23.52 -17.35 -8.78
CA SER A 651 -22.13 -17.69 -9.16
C SER A 651 -21.97 -19.18 -9.45
N LYS A 652 -22.64 -20.07 -8.70
CA LYS A 652 -22.65 -21.50 -9.00
C LYS A 652 -23.43 -21.83 -10.27
N LEU A 653 -24.57 -21.18 -10.50
CA LEU A 653 -25.41 -21.41 -11.67
C LEU A 653 -24.71 -20.99 -12.96
N ILE A 654 -24.14 -19.78 -12.99
CA ILE A 654 -23.49 -19.20 -14.17
C ILE A 654 -22.10 -19.82 -14.39
N PHE A 655 -21.23 -19.81 -13.37
CA PHE A 655 -19.83 -20.20 -13.57
C PHE A 655 -19.58 -21.70 -13.37
N GLY A 656 -20.40 -22.41 -12.60
CA GLY A 656 -20.36 -23.86 -12.34
C GLY A 656 -18.95 -24.44 -12.22
N LYS A 657 -18.40 -24.86 -13.36
CA LYS A 657 -16.98 -25.12 -13.56
C LYS A 657 -16.33 -23.94 -14.32
N PRO A 658 -15.52 -23.10 -13.67
CA PRO A 658 -14.81 -21.99 -14.32
C PRO A 658 -14.02 -22.47 -15.54
N ALA A 659 -14.09 -21.68 -16.61
CA ALA A 659 -13.51 -21.91 -17.92
C ALA A 659 -12.12 -21.27 -18.06
N LYS A 660 -11.88 -20.12 -17.43
CA LYS A 660 -10.61 -19.38 -17.54
C LYS A 660 -9.72 -19.52 -16.31
N LEU A 661 -10.29 -19.42 -15.13
CA LEU A 661 -9.62 -19.57 -13.84
C LEU A 661 -9.77 -21.01 -13.31
N THR A 662 -8.98 -21.36 -12.29
CA THR A 662 -9.20 -22.62 -11.56
C THR A 662 -10.33 -22.45 -10.55
N ALA A 663 -11.06 -23.53 -10.24
CA ALA A 663 -12.08 -23.52 -9.18
C ALA A 663 -11.51 -23.02 -7.84
N ARG A 664 -10.26 -23.39 -7.49
CA ARG A 664 -9.55 -22.91 -6.29
C ARG A 664 -9.31 -21.41 -6.29
N LYS A 665 -9.12 -20.78 -7.46
CA LYS A 665 -8.92 -19.32 -7.59
C LYS A 665 -10.25 -18.58 -7.59
N PHE A 666 -11.25 -19.08 -8.31
CA PHE A 666 -12.56 -18.44 -8.44
C PHE A 666 -13.38 -18.56 -7.15
N PHE A 667 -13.64 -19.79 -6.69
CA PHE A 667 -14.37 -20.11 -5.44
C PHE A 667 -13.44 -20.19 -4.22
N GLY A 668 -12.28 -19.51 -4.27
CA GLY A 668 -11.28 -19.51 -3.22
C GLY A 668 -11.64 -18.67 -2.00
N SER A 669 -10.64 -18.37 -1.16
CA SER A 669 -10.78 -17.64 0.11
C SER A 669 -11.52 -16.30 0.01
N HIS A 670 -11.37 -15.57 -1.10
CA HIS A 670 -12.04 -14.28 -1.29
C HIS A 670 -13.54 -14.43 -1.57
N TYR A 671 -13.93 -15.40 -2.42
CA TYR A 671 -15.34 -15.74 -2.64
C TYR A 671 -15.99 -16.23 -1.35
N HIS A 672 -15.31 -17.11 -0.61
CA HIS A 672 -15.76 -17.59 0.70
C HIS A 672 -15.89 -16.44 1.72
N GLY A 673 -14.93 -15.53 1.79
CA GLY A 673 -14.98 -14.34 2.64
C GLY A 673 -16.20 -13.46 2.38
N ILE A 674 -16.55 -13.22 1.11
CA ILE A 674 -17.73 -12.43 0.73
C ILE A 674 -19.06 -13.18 0.98
N THR A 675 -19.14 -14.45 0.59
CA THR A 675 -20.40 -15.21 0.63
C THR A 675 -20.76 -15.75 2.02
N VAL A 676 -19.76 -15.90 2.89
CA VAL A 676 -19.91 -16.34 4.28
C VAL A 676 -19.67 -15.17 5.23
N HIS A 677 -18.44 -14.70 5.36
CA HIS A 677 -18.04 -13.89 6.52
C HIS A 677 -18.37 -12.39 6.44
N LEU A 678 -18.59 -11.82 5.26
CA LEU A 678 -18.98 -10.42 5.09
C LEU A 678 -20.31 -10.08 5.79
N PRO A 679 -21.43 -10.82 5.58
CA PRO A 679 -22.68 -10.55 6.30
C PRO A 679 -22.58 -10.81 7.81
N GLU A 680 -21.85 -11.86 8.24
CA GLU A 680 -21.57 -12.12 9.66
C GLU A 680 -20.84 -10.96 10.33
N THR A 681 -19.80 -10.45 9.66
CA THR A 681 -19.04 -9.29 10.15
C THR A 681 -19.93 -8.05 10.27
N TYR A 682 -20.90 -7.87 9.37
CA TYR A 682 -21.82 -6.73 9.41
C TYR A 682 -22.87 -6.80 10.52
N ARG A 683 -23.15 -7.97 11.10
CA ARG A 683 -23.98 -8.12 12.32
C ARG A 683 -23.35 -7.51 13.56
N ILE A 684 -22.03 -7.29 13.57
CA ILE A 684 -21.29 -6.73 14.71
C ILE A 684 -20.68 -5.36 14.39
N PHE A 685 -20.08 -5.21 13.21
CA PHE A 685 -19.34 -4.00 12.81
C PHE A 685 -20.04 -3.24 11.68
N CYS A 686 -19.82 -1.92 11.61
CA CYS A 686 -20.01 -1.21 10.34
C CYS A 686 -18.85 -1.58 9.41
N LEU A 687 -19.14 -2.12 8.23
CA LEU A 687 -18.09 -2.59 7.29
C LEU A 687 -17.14 -1.45 6.86
N LYS A 688 -17.64 -0.23 6.72
CA LYS A 688 -16.81 0.97 6.46
C LYS A 688 -15.74 1.20 7.54
N SER A 689 -16.03 0.87 8.80
CA SER A 689 -15.09 1.05 9.93
C SER A 689 -13.87 0.11 9.85
N ILE A 690 -14.02 -1.05 9.20
CA ILE A 690 -12.97 -2.09 9.14
C ILE A 690 -12.20 -2.10 7.82
N ILE A 691 -12.73 -1.51 6.75
CA ILE A 691 -12.06 -1.35 5.45
C ILE A 691 -10.76 -0.52 5.59
N PRO A 692 -9.57 -1.06 5.24
CA PRO A 692 -8.28 -0.44 5.50
C PRO A 692 -7.78 0.51 4.38
N GLU A 693 -8.69 1.13 3.60
CA GLU A 693 -8.32 1.99 2.46
C GLU A 693 -7.48 3.23 2.83
N GLN A 694 -7.52 3.68 4.10
CA GLN A 694 -6.67 4.79 4.58
C GLN A 694 -5.33 4.28 5.10
N GLU A 695 -5.35 3.11 5.73
CA GLU A 695 -4.24 2.41 6.33
C GLU A 695 -3.24 1.95 5.26
N GLU A 696 -3.69 1.32 4.17
CA GLU A 696 -2.80 0.93 3.05
C GLU A 696 -2.05 2.12 2.43
N ARG A 697 -2.71 3.29 2.36
CA ARG A 697 -2.10 4.52 1.83
C ARG A 697 -0.92 5.00 2.68
N SER A 698 -0.82 4.56 3.95
CA SER A 698 0.33 4.83 4.81
C SER A 698 1.64 4.28 4.24
N PHE A 699 1.66 3.07 3.68
CA PHE A 699 2.86 2.51 3.07
C PHE A 699 3.30 3.29 1.83
N GLY A 700 2.35 3.71 0.99
CA GLY A 700 2.63 4.60 -0.14
C GLY A 700 3.32 5.90 0.32
N ASP A 701 2.90 6.43 1.47
CA ASP A 701 3.51 7.63 2.06
C ASP A 701 4.85 7.40 2.72
N LEU A 702 5.00 6.40 3.59
CA LEU A 702 6.26 6.02 4.22
C LEU A 702 7.33 5.73 3.14
N ARG A 703 6.94 5.03 2.07
CA ARG A 703 7.76 4.76 0.88
C ARG A 703 8.18 6.03 0.15
N ARG A 704 7.24 6.95 -0.14
CA ARG A 704 7.51 8.25 -0.79
C ARG A 704 8.43 9.14 0.07
N LEU A 705 8.13 9.27 1.35
CA LEU A 705 8.93 10.04 2.32
C LEU A 705 10.36 9.48 2.39
N SER A 706 10.51 8.17 2.47
CA SER A 706 11.82 7.49 2.51
C SER A 706 12.61 7.71 1.22
N LEU A 707 11.99 7.55 0.05
CA LEU A 707 12.58 7.82 -1.27
C LEU A 707 13.08 9.26 -1.42
N GLN A 708 12.32 10.23 -0.91
CA GLN A 708 12.64 11.65 -1.06
C GLN A 708 13.66 12.16 -0.04
N THR A 709 13.70 11.60 1.17
CA THR A 709 14.36 12.25 2.33
C THR A 709 15.52 11.48 2.95
N THR A 710 15.70 10.20 2.61
CA THR A 710 16.80 9.36 3.11
C THR A 710 17.92 9.19 2.07
N ASN A 711 19.08 8.74 2.54
CA ASN A 711 20.20 8.30 1.70
C ASN A 711 20.17 6.79 1.40
N ARG A 712 19.03 6.11 1.59
CA ARG A 712 18.83 4.65 1.49
C ARG A 712 19.57 3.77 2.51
N HIS A 713 20.14 4.34 3.58
CA HIS A 713 20.64 3.53 4.70
C HIS A 713 19.49 3.25 5.67
N ALA A 714 19.26 1.96 5.98
CA ALA A 714 18.15 1.51 6.83
C ALA A 714 18.11 2.20 8.21
N GLU A 715 19.28 2.50 8.79
CA GLU A 715 19.46 3.24 10.05
C GLU A 715 18.79 4.63 10.07
N TYR A 716 18.52 5.23 8.91
CA TYR A 716 17.82 6.51 8.79
C TYR A 716 16.42 6.40 8.17
N VAL A 717 15.98 5.21 7.73
CA VAL A 717 14.66 5.05 7.09
C VAL A 717 13.57 5.22 8.14
N VAL A 718 13.60 4.42 9.20
CA VAL A 718 12.57 4.40 10.26
C VAL A 718 12.41 5.79 10.89
N ASP A 719 13.49 6.35 11.46
CA ASP A 719 13.45 7.65 12.17
C ASP A 719 12.94 8.81 11.29
N ASN A 720 13.36 8.90 10.02
CA ASN A 720 12.89 9.98 9.14
C ASN A 720 11.46 9.75 8.62
N ALA A 721 11.07 8.50 8.42
CA ALA A 721 9.72 8.15 7.98
C ALA A 721 8.71 8.48 9.08
N VAL A 722 8.93 7.99 10.31
CA VAL A 722 8.08 8.28 11.48
C VAL A 722 7.99 9.78 11.73
N LEU A 723 9.12 10.47 11.89
CA LEU A 723 9.18 11.93 12.10
C LEU A 723 8.34 12.71 11.09
N ARG A 724 8.39 12.34 9.80
CA ARG A 724 7.68 13.09 8.76
C ARG A 724 6.23 12.67 8.63
N PHE A 725 5.93 11.39 8.83
CA PHE A 725 4.58 10.85 8.71
C PHE A 725 3.69 11.32 9.87
N THR A 726 4.18 11.30 11.12
CA THR A 726 3.46 11.85 12.29
C THR A 726 3.14 13.34 12.10
N ILE A 727 4.12 14.16 11.69
CA ILE A 727 3.85 15.57 11.40
C ILE A 727 2.88 15.73 10.21
N GLN A 728 2.97 14.91 9.16
CA GLN A 728 2.04 14.94 8.03
C GLN A 728 0.60 14.62 8.46
N GLN A 729 0.41 13.70 9.42
CA GLN A 729 -0.90 13.40 10.01
C GLN A 729 -1.44 14.58 10.83
N GLN A 730 -0.59 15.26 11.61
CA GLN A 730 -0.98 16.44 12.41
C GLN A 730 -1.39 17.63 11.53
N ILE A 731 -0.56 18.04 10.56
CA ILE A 731 -0.82 19.27 9.76
C ILE A 731 -1.88 19.07 8.66
N ASN A 732 -2.43 17.87 8.51
CA ASN A 732 -3.47 17.49 7.56
C ASN A 732 -3.24 17.96 6.09
N SER A 733 -1.97 18.11 5.69
CA SER A 733 -1.55 18.91 4.52
C SER A 733 -1.83 18.32 3.12
N LYS A 734 -2.67 17.29 3.02
CA LYS A 734 -2.94 16.59 1.76
C LYS A 734 -4.39 16.79 1.30
N PRO A 735 -4.62 16.99 -0.01
CA PRO A 735 -5.97 16.93 -0.55
C PRO A 735 -6.53 15.52 -0.38
N ASP A 736 -7.77 15.45 0.10
CA ASP A 736 -8.48 14.20 0.36
C ASP A 736 -8.90 13.52 -0.96
N THR A 737 -7.96 12.77 -1.52
CA THR A 737 -8.15 11.98 -2.74
C THR A 737 -9.17 10.87 -2.56
N LEU A 738 -9.28 10.30 -1.35
CA LEU A 738 -10.26 9.25 -1.03
C LEU A 738 -11.69 9.80 -1.11
N LYS A 739 -11.96 10.96 -0.50
CA LYS A 739 -13.27 11.62 -0.58
C LYS A 739 -13.66 11.98 -2.02
N LYS A 740 -12.71 12.41 -2.86
CA LYS A 740 -12.96 12.62 -4.30
C LYS A 740 -13.34 11.33 -5.03
N GLN A 741 -12.60 10.24 -4.81
CA GLN A 741 -12.91 8.94 -5.40
C GLN A 741 -14.28 8.41 -4.95
N ASN A 742 -14.57 8.44 -3.64
CA ASN A 742 -15.86 8.02 -3.09
C ASN A 742 -17.03 8.87 -3.60
N SER A 743 -16.84 10.18 -3.78
CA SER A 743 -17.86 11.07 -4.36
C SER A 743 -18.18 10.70 -5.81
N MET A 744 -17.17 10.42 -6.64
CA MET A 744 -17.34 9.97 -8.02
C MET A 744 -18.06 8.61 -8.10
N ILE A 745 -17.66 7.65 -7.26
CA ILE A 745 -18.28 6.32 -7.18
C ILE A 745 -19.76 6.45 -6.76
N SER A 746 -20.05 7.24 -5.72
CA SER A 746 -21.42 7.48 -5.24
C SER A 746 -22.29 8.12 -6.33
N HIS A 747 -21.77 9.09 -7.09
CA HIS A 747 -22.49 9.69 -8.22
C HIS A 747 -22.80 8.65 -9.30
N GLN A 748 -21.87 7.74 -9.61
CA GLN A 748 -22.11 6.70 -10.61
C GLN A 748 -23.10 5.63 -10.14
N SER A 749 -23.12 5.31 -8.84
CA SER A 749 -24.05 4.36 -8.22
C SER A 749 -25.50 4.87 -8.26
N LYS A 750 -25.72 6.18 -8.02
CA LYS A 750 -27.05 6.82 -8.08
C LYS A 750 -27.70 6.86 -9.46
N LEU A 751 -26.97 6.47 -10.50
CA LEU A 751 -27.45 6.35 -11.89
C LEU A 751 -27.79 4.88 -12.25
N LEU A 752 -27.85 4.00 -11.25
CA LEU A 752 -28.43 2.66 -11.38
C LEU A 752 -29.88 2.73 -10.93
N GLU A 753 -30.72 1.86 -11.48
CA GLU A 753 -32.11 1.72 -11.05
C GLU A 753 -32.19 1.25 -9.60
N LYS A 754 -33.25 1.69 -8.91
CA LYS A 754 -33.58 1.18 -7.57
C LYS A 754 -33.88 -0.31 -7.64
N ARG A 755 -33.37 -1.05 -6.66
CA ARG A 755 -33.60 -2.50 -6.58
C ARG A 755 -34.66 -2.78 -5.51
N GLY A 756 -35.72 -3.46 -5.93
CA GLY A 756 -36.77 -3.96 -5.05
C GLY A 756 -36.28 -5.06 -4.10
N ASN A 757 -37.25 -5.65 -3.40
CA ASN A 757 -37.08 -6.74 -2.44
C ASN A 757 -36.38 -7.98 -3.03
N THR A 758 -35.67 -8.73 -2.19
CA THR A 758 -35.06 -9.99 -2.63
C THR A 758 -36.13 -11.08 -2.75
N ILE A 759 -36.32 -11.60 -3.97
CA ILE A 759 -37.18 -12.77 -4.23
C ILE A 759 -36.31 -13.99 -4.56
N PHE A 760 -36.62 -15.12 -3.94
CA PHE A 760 -36.10 -16.46 -4.27
C PHE A 760 -37.22 -17.30 -4.88
N SER A 761 -37.00 -17.88 -6.06
CA SER A 761 -38.09 -18.55 -6.80
C SER A 761 -38.55 -19.86 -6.13
N ASN A 762 -39.82 -20.20 -6.34
CA ASN A 762 -40.39 -21.47 -5.88
C ASN A 762 -39.63 -22.70 -6.44
N GLU A 763 -39.07 -22.59 -7.65
CA GLU A 763 -38.21 -23.63 -8.23
C GLU A 763 -36.88 -23.76 -7.48
N PHE A 764 -36.19 -22.64 -7.23
CA PHE A 764 -34.91 -22.64 -6.52
C PHE A 764 -35.03 -23.27 -5.13
N VAL A 765 -36.07 -22.91 -4.36
CA VAL A 765 -36.31 -23.42 -3.01
C VAL A 765 -36.65 -24.92 -3.03
N LYS A 766 -37.47 -25.37 -3.98
CA LYS A 766 -37.77 -26.81 -4.17
C LYS A 766 -36.53 -27.64 -4.54
N LYS A 767 -35.65 -27.09 -5.39
CA LYS A 767 -34.43 -27.78 -5.84
C LYS A 767 -33.31 -27.78 -4.80
N ASN A 768 -33.25 -26.77 -3.92
CA ASN A 768 -32.14 -26.55 -2.99
C ASN A 768 -32.58 -26.46 -1.50
N PRO A 769 -33.46 -27.33 -0.98
CA PRO A 769 -34.10 -27.13 0.32
C PRO A 769 -33.11 -27.11 1.49
N VAL A 770 -32.09 -27.97 1.47
CA VAL A 770 -31.06 -28.03 2.53
C VAL A 770 -30.16 -26.79 2.52
N LEU A 771 -29.86 -26.25 1.34
CA LEU A 771 -29.07 -25.03 1.19
C LEU A 771 -29.87 -23.79 1.57
N PHE A 772 -31.16 -23.74 1.21
CA PHE A 772 -32.03 -22.66 1.63
C PHE A 772 -32.22 -22.67 3.14
N GLN A 773 -32.48 -23.83 3.77
CA GLN A 773 -32.50 -23.97 5.23
C GLN A 773 -31.18 -23.48 5.88
N ALA A 774 -30.03 -23.85 5.33
CA ALA A 774 -28.73 -23.38 5.84
C ALA A 774 -28.51 -21.86 5.68
N HIS A 775 -29.23 -21.18 4.77
CA HIS A 775 -29.30 -19.71 4.73
C HIS A 775 -30.21 -19.17 5.83
N LEU A 776 -31.41 -19.75 6.00
CA LEU A 776 -32.38 -19.35 7.04
C LEU A 776 -31.81 -19.49 8.47
N GLU A 777 -30.99 -20.50 8.72
CA GLU A 777 -30.24 -20.71 9.97
C GLU A 777 -29.40 -19.48 10.38
N ARG A 778 -28.87 -18.73 9.40
CA ARG A 778 -28.01 -17.54 9.61
C ARG A 778 -28.79 -16.24 9.80
N ILE A 779 -30.10 -16.29 9.54
CA ILE A 779 -31.07 -15.21 9.72
C ILE A 779 -32.25 -15.67 10.58
N SER A 780 -31.99 -16.59 11.52
CA SER A 780 -33.00 -17.21 12.38
C SER A 780 -33.79 -16.19 13.21
N ASP A 781 -33.14 -15.09 13.60
CA ASP A 781 -33.72 -13.91 14.24
C ASP A 781 -34.71 -13.14 13.35
N PHE A 782 -34.45 -13.07 12.04
CA PHE A 782 -35.42 -12.55 11.07
C PHE A 782 -36.56 -13.54 10.79
N MET A 783 -36.33 -14.85 10.94
CA MET A 783 -37.35 -15.88 10.77
C MET A 783 -38.30 -15.99 11.96
N LEU A 784 -37.78 -15.84 13.19
CA LEU A 784 -38.58 -15.89 14.42
C LEU A 784 -39.66 -14.80 14.48
N ALA A 785 -39.45 -13.68 13.78
CA ALA A 785 -40.43 -12.60 13.63
C ALA A 785 -41.72 -13.05 12.91
N GLY A 786 -41.69 -14.15 12.16
CA GLY A 786 -42.84 -14.73 11.48
C GLY A 786 -43.07 -14.21 10.06
N LYS A 787 -44.03 -14.86 9.39
CA LYS A 787 -44.51 -14.48 8.05
C LYS A 787 -45.13 -13.08 8.09
N ASP A 788 -45.05 -12.36 6.98
CA ASP A 788 -45.61 -11.04 6.71
C ASP A 788 -44.96 -9.89 7.52
N VAL A 789 -44.06 -10.21 8.46
CA VAL A 789 -43.23 -9.22 9.17
C VAL A 789 -42.01 -8.81 8.34
N LEU A 790 -41.16 -9.75 7.92
CA LEU A 790 -39.91 -9.46 7.17
C LEU A 790 -39.75 -10.31 5.89
N TRP A 791 -40.67 -11.24 5.66
CA TRP A 791 -40.74 -12.06 4.46
C TRP A 791 -42.17 -12.55 4.25
N SER A 792 -42.54 -12.94 3.03
CA SER A 792 -43.85 -13.52 2.73
C SER A 792 -43.79 -14.48 1.52
N TRP A 793 -44.92 -15.12 1.23
CA TRP A 793 -45.12 -15.91 0.02
C TRP A 793 -45.78 -15.06 -1.06
N VAL A 794 -45.20 -15.03 -2.25
CA VAL A 794 -45.73 -14.38 -3.45
C VAL A 794 -45.81 -15.38 -4.60
N GLU A 795 -46.55 -15.07 -5.66
CA GLU A 795 -46.74 -15.97 -6.82
C GLU A 795 -45.40 -16.49 -7.40
N GLY A 796 -44.42 -15.59 -7.55
CA GLY A 796 -43.08 -15.94 -8.04
C GLY A 796 -42.17 -16.70 -7.05
N GLY A 797 -42.50 -16.77 -5.76
CA GLY A 797 -41.62 -17.38 -4.76
C GLY A 797 -41.72 -16.78 -3.36
N ILE A 798 -40.56 -16.59 -2.74
CA ILE A 798 -40.42 -16.11 -1.36
C ILE A 798 -39.79 -14.73 -1.42
N GLU A 799 -40.56 -13.71 -1.01
CA GLU A 799 -40.12 -12.32 -0.97
C GLU A 799 -39.60 -11.97 0.43
N PHE A 800 -38.49 -11.25 0.50
CA PHE A 800 -37.94 -10.66 1.71
C PHE A 800 -38.04 -9.14 1.64
N TYR A 801 -38.64 -8.53 2.67
CA TYR A 801 -38.86 -7.08 2.79
C TYR A 801 -37.55 -6.35 3.16
N ASP A 802 -36.61 -6.35 2.21
CA ASP A 802 -35.23 -5.87 2.37
C ASP A 802 -34.80 -4.78 1.37
N GLY A 803 -35.68 -4.36 0.46
CA GLY A 803 -35.43 -3.36 -0.59
C GLY A 803 -35.21 -1.94 -0.07
N GLU A 804 -34.81 -1.01 -0.96
CA GLU A 804 -34.48 0.36 -0.55
C GLU A 804 -35.67 1.15 0.01
N ASP A 805 -36.89 0.85 -0.44
CA ASP A 805 -38.14 1.53 -0.07
C ASP A 805 -38.83 0.94 1.17
N GLU A 806 -38.38 -0.21 1.66
CA GLU A 806 -38.87 -0.85 2.88
C GLU A 806 -38.45 -0.07 4.15
N PRO A 807 -39.22 -0.08 5.25
CA PRO A 807 -38.85 0.63 6.47
C PRO A 807 -37.53 0.08 7.05
N CYS A 808 -36.65 0.98 7.48
CA CYS A 808 -35.33 0.62 8.02
C CYS A 808 -35.38 -0.31 9.25
N ARG A 809 -36.51 -0.29 9.99
CA ARG A 809 -36.81 -1.16 11.13
C ARG A 809 -38.32 -1.39 11.19
N ARG A 810 -38.72 -2.62 11.52
CA ARG A 810 -40.09 -3.01 11.90
C ARG A 810 -40.11 -3.32 13.41
N GLN A 811 -41.24 -3.18 14.09
CA GLN A 811 -41.31 -3.23 15.56
C GLN A 811 -41.08 -4.67 16.08
N GLU A 812 -41.59 -5.64 15.34
CA GLU A 812 -41.55 -7.08 15.55
C GLU A 812 -40.23 -7.70 15.01
N GLY A 813 -39.43 -6.92 14.29
CA GLY A 813 -38.16 -7.35 13.71
C GLY A 813 -37.00 -7.40 14.72
N PRO A 814 -35.89 -8.09 14.38
CA PRO A 814 -34.78 -8.27 15.28
C PRO A 814 -34.08 -6.95 15.64
N ARG A 815 -33.48 -6.92 16.83
CA ARG A 815 -32.66 -5.79 17.30
C ARG A 815 -31.25 -5.90 16.73
N ILE A 816 -30.61 -4.75 16.54
CA ILE A 816 -29.24 -4.69 16.00
C ILE A 816 -28.23 -4.95 17.14
N HIS A 817 -27.46 -6.03 17.03
CA HIS A 817 -26.26 -6.20 17.85
C HIS A 817 -25.08 -5.35 17.33
N ASN A 818 -24.11 -5.08 18.20
CA ASN A 818 -22.98 -4.20 17.88
C ASN A 818 -21.73 -4.59 18.66
N PHE A 819 -20.56 -4.16 18.17
CA PHE A 819 -19.26 -4.51 18.73
C PHE A 819 -19.00 -4.08 20.19
N THR A 820 -19.83 -3.21 20.78
CA THR A 820 -19.63 -2.79 22.19
C THR A 820 -20.17 -3.81 23.19
N SER A 821 -21.14 -4.65 22.81
CA SER A 821 -21.75 -5.67 23.68
C SER A 821 -21.63 -7.11 23.13
N PHE A 822 -21.46 -7.27 21.81
CA PHE A 822 -21.36 -8.57 21.13
C PHE A 822 -20.03 -8.75 20.38
N ASN A 823 -19.66 -10.02 20.21
CA ASN A 823 -18.60 -10.51 19.33
C ASN A 823 -19.17 -11.63 18.42
N LEU A 824 -18.44 -12.04 17.38
CA LEU A 824 -18.93 -12.99 16.36
C LEU A 824 -19.22 -14.38 16.94
N HIS A 825 -18.46 -14.80 17.95
CA HIS A 825 -18.71 -16.04 18.67
C HIS A 825 -20.08 -15.98 19.37
N ARG A 826 -20.33 -14.93 20.19
CA ARG A 826 -21.62 -14.70 20.87
C ARG A 826 -22.79 -14.59 19.89
N GLU A 827 -22.60 -13.91 18.76
CA GLU A 827 -23.63 -13.79 17.71
C GLU A 827 -23.99 -15.15 17.10
N THR A 828 -22.98 -15.98 16.84
CA THR A 828 -23.17 -17.33 16.28
C THR A 828 -23.91 -18.23 17.27
N SER A 829 -23.54 -18.21 18.55
CA SER A 829 -24.25 -18.93 19.62
C SER A 829 -25.69 -18.43 19.79
N PHE A 830 -25.91 -17.11 19.72
CA PHE A 830 -27.24 -16.50 19.74
C PHE A 830 -28.10 -17.01 18.58
N LEU A 831 -27.64 -16.89 17.33
CA LEU A 831 -28.39 -17.34 16.15
C LEU A 831 -28.69 -18.84 16.17
N ALA A 832 -27.79 -19.67 16.68
CA ALA A 832 -28.03 -21.11 16.87
C ALA A 832 -29.13 -21.38 17.91
N SER A 833 -29.13 -20.65 19.04
CA SER A 833 -30.19 -20.75 20.05
C SER A 833 -31.55 -20.27 19.51
N VAL A 834 -31.57 -19.18 18.74
CA VAL A 834 -32.79 -18.67 18.09
C VAL A 834 -33.31 -19.64 17.03
N TRP A 835 -32.42 -20.27 16.25
CA TRP A 835 -32.83 -21.31 15.30
C TRP A 835 -33.48 -22.50 16.01
N LYS A 836 -32.98 -22.94 17.16
CA LYS A 836 -33.64 -23.97 17.97
C LYS A 836 -35.08 -23.54 18.34
N THR A 837 -35.27 -22.32 18.82
CA THR A 837 -36.61 -21.76 19.09
C THR A 837 -37.50 -21.71 17.84
N CYS A 838 -36.94 -21.43 16.65
CA CYS A 838 -37.68 -21.52 15.39
C CYS A 838 -38.12 -22.96 15.07
N VAL A 839 -37.25 -23.95 15.29
CA VAL A 839 -37.55 -25.36 15.10
C VAL A 839 -38.67 -25.83 16.03
N ASP A 840 -38.56 -25.51 17.32
CA ASP A 840 -39.53 -25.92 18.34
C ASP A 840 -40.92 -25.31 18.02
N LYS A 841 -41.00 -24.00 17.76
CA LYS A 841 -42.27 -23.34 17.38
C LYS A 841 -42.83 -23.81 16.04
N PHE A 842 -41.99 -24.21 15.08
CA PHE A 842 -42.45 -24.75 13.80
C PHE A 842 -43.05 -26.16 13.99
N ALA A 843 -42.44 -27.00 14.84
CA ALA A 843 -42.99 -28.30 15.22
C ALA A 843 -44.35 -28.18 15.94
N GLU A 844 -44.54 -27.12 16.72
CA GLU A 844 -45.81 -26.80 17.41
C GLU A 844 -46.85 -26.11 16.50
N GLY A 845 -46.49 -25.75 15.26
CA GLY A 845 -47.36 -24.98 14.35
C GLY A 845 -47.53 -23.49 14.69
N LEU A 846 -46.81 -23.00 15.71
CA LEU A 846 -46.84 -21.60 16.17
C LEU A 846 -46.01 -20.65 15.30
N LEU A 847 -45.16 -21.19 14.42
CA LEU A 847 -44.34 -20.43 13.48
C LEU A 847 -44.41 -21.05 12.08
N LYS A 848 -44.82 -20.28 11.08
CA LYS A 848 -44.60 -20.64 9.67
C LYS A 848 -43.20 -20.21 9.24
N LEU A 849 -42.55 -21.03 8.40
CA LEU A 849 -41.22 -20.76 7.84
C LEU A 849 -41.27 -20.85 6.30
N PRO A 850 -40.31 -20.25 5.58
CA PRO A 850 -40.24 -20.32 4.11
C PRO A 850 -39.72 -21.68 3.58
N ILE A 851 -40.03 -22.78 4.27
CA ILE A 851 -39.66 -24.16 3.95
C ILE A 851 -40.74 -25.14 4.45
N LYS A 852 -41.00 -26.22 3.70
CA LYS A 852 -42.02 -27.23 4.06
C LYS A 852 -41.64 -28.16 5.21
N ARG A 853 -40.36 -28.51 5.33
CA ARG A 853 -39.81 -29.43 6.33
C ARG A 853 -38.44 -28.97 6.77
N ILE A 854 -38.14 -29.09 8.05
CA ILE A 854 -36.80 -28.81 8.61
C ILE A 854 -36.03 -30.12 8.73
N LYS A 855 -34.82 -30.19 8.17
CA LYS A 855 -33.87 -31.28 8.42
C LYS A 855 -33.06 -30.95 9.68
N VAL A 856 -33.26 -31.70 10.75
CA VAL A 856 -32.45 -31.65 11.98
C VAL A 856 -31.54 -32.88 12.06
N TYR A 857 -30.42 -32.74 12.76
CA TYR A 857 -29.45 -33.81 12.95
C TYR A 857 -29.41 -34.17 14.44
N ASN A 858 -29.82 -35.39 14.78
CA ASN A 858 -29.50 -36.00 16.05
C ASN A 858 -28.16 -36.76 15.90
N GLU A 859 -27.56 -37.18 17.01
CA GLU A 859 -26.13 -37.54 17.11
C GLU A 859 -25.58 -38.55 16.08
N LYS A 860 -26.43 -39.32 15.38
CA LYS A 860 -26.05 -40.16 14.22
C LYS A 860 -27.03 -40.16 13.04
N GLU A 861 -28.17 -39.48 13.11
CA GLU A 861 -29.24 -39.57 12.09
C GLU A 861 -29.91 -38.22 11.78
N ALA A 862 -30.32 -38.04 10.53
CA ALA A 862 -31.08 -36.87 10.08
C ALA A 862 -32.59 -37.13 10.17
N LYS A 863 -33.29 -36.34 10.98
CA LYS A 863 -34.75 -36.38 11.12
C LYS A 863 -35.38 -35.17 10.41
N PHE A 864 -36.57 -35.36 9.84
CA PHE A 864 -37.37 -34.27 9.31
C PHE A 864 -38.48 -33.89 10.30
N ILE A 865 -38.66 -32.58 10.49
CA ILE A 865 -39.74 -31.97 11.27
C ILE A 865 -40.69 -31.29 10.27
N TYR A 866 -41.98 -31.50 10.50
CA TYR A 866 -43.09 -30.98 9.70
C TYR A 866 -44.03 -30.19 10.62
N PRO A 867 -44.72 -29.15 10.11
CA PRO A 867 -45.72 -28.44 10.90
C PRO A 867 -47.00 -29.30 11.04
N PRO A 868 -47.79 -29.14 12.12
CA PRO A 868 -49.03 -29.89 12.31
C PRO A 868 -50.10 -29.51 11.26
N ASN A 869 -50.53 -30.50 10.46
CA ASN A 869 -51.71 -30.49 9.57
C ASN A 869 -52.11 -29.14 8.93
N ASP A 870 -51.31 -28.63 7.99
CA ASP A 870 -51.60 -27.41 7.23
C ASP A 870 -52.33 -27.74 5.91
N THR A 871 -53.58 -28.21 5.99
CA THR A 871 -54.40 -28.61 4.81
C THR A 871 -54.89 -27.43 3.95
N THR A 872 -54.49 -26.20 4.27
CA THR A 872 -54.83 -24.96 3.56
C THR A 872 -53.61 -24.28 2.91
N ASP A 873 -52.43 -24.91 2.96
CA ASP A 873 -51.20 -24.34 2.41
C ASP A 873 -51.08 -24.58 0.88
N PRO A 874 -50.83 -23.56 0.04
CA PRO A 874 -50.47 -23.76 -1.37
C PRO A 874 -49.24 -24.66 -1.60
N CYS A 875 -48.41 -24.93 -0.58
CA CYS A 875 -47.38 -25.97 -0.64
C CYS A 875 -47.93 -27.40 -0.82
N ALA A 876 -49.22 -27.66 -0.56
CA ALA A 876 -49.85 -28.95 -0.78
C ALA A 876 -49.83 -29.37 -2.27
N ASN A 877 -50.04 -28.43 -3.19
CA ASN A 877 -50.07 -28.68 -4.64
C ASN A 877 -48.67 -28.84 -5.28
N MET A 878 -47.63 -28.97 -4.47
CA MET A 878 -46.24 -29.14 -4.93
C MET A 878 -45.71 -30.54 -4.59
N VAL A 879 -46.51 -31.57 -4.85
CA VAL A 879 -46.15 -32.99 -4.76
C VAL A 879 -46.53 -33.68 -6.07
N THR A 880 -45.52 -34.18 -6.78
CA THR A 880 -45.61 -35.48 -7.46
C THR A 880 -44.51 -36.34 -6.87
N GLU A 881 -44.84 -37.58 -6.51
CA GLU A 881 -43.97 -38.44 -5.73
C GLU A 881 -42.84 -39.03 -6.56
N GLN A 882 -41.60 -38.86 -6.09
CA GLN A 882 -40.50 -39.83 -6.19
C GLN A 882 -39.26 -39.26 -5.45
N ASP A 883 -39.14 -39.52 -4.15
CA ASP A 883 -37.90 -39.31 -3.39
C ASP A 883 -36.92 -40.46 -3.75
N PRO A 884 -35.72 -40.21 -4.31
CA PRO A 884 -34.70 -41.24 -4.49
C PRO A 884 -34.09 -41.62 -3.14
N VAL A 885 -34.01 -42.93 -2.89
CA VAL A 885 -33.46 -43.50 -1.65
C VAL A 885 -32.02 -43.01 -1.39
N CYS A 886 -31.74 -42.63 -0.14
CA CYS A 886 -30.39 -42.25 0.30
C CYS A 886 -29.36 -43.32 -0.03
N ARG A 887 -28.37 -42.99 -0.88
CA ARG A 887 -27.05 -43.62 -0.85
C ARG A 887 -26.11 -42.73 -0.06
N GLN A 888 -25.45 -43.31 0.94
CA GLN A 888 -24.40 -42.63 1.68
C GLN A 888 -23.17 -42.48 0.78
N GLY A 889 -22.74 -41.23 0.57
CA GLY A 889 -21.45 -40.90 -0.04
C GLY A 889 -21.46 -40.57 -1.53
N GLU A 890 -22.15 -39.50 -1.96
CA GLU A 890 -21.89 -38.84 -3.27
C GLU A 890 -22.45 -37.39 -3.39
N ASP A 891 -22.42 -36.62 -2.28
CA ASP A 891 -22.98 -35.25 -2.20
C ASP A 891 -22.19 -34.14 -2.95
N SER A 892 -21.50 -34.49 -4.04
CA SER A 892 -20.83 -33.54 -4.95
C SER A 892 -21.45 -33.43 -6.35
N GLU A 893 -22.30 -34.37 -6.77
CA GLU A 893 -22.78 -34.41 -8.16
C GLU A 893 -24.16 -33.77 -8.42
N SER A 894 -24.96 -33.49 -7.39
CA SER A 894 -26.36 -33.02 -7.55
C SER A 894 -26.54 -31.59 -8.09
N LEU A 895 -25.45 -30.84 -8.32
CA LEU A 895 -25.45 -29.60 -9.13
C LEU A 895 -24.90 -29.79 -10.56
N SER A 896 -24.34 -30.95 -10.89
CA SER A 896 -23.79 -31.23 -12.23
C SER A 896 -24.87 -31.64 -13.24
N GLN A 897 -26.01 -32.13 -12.76
CA GLN A 897 -27.20 -32.47 -13.54
C GLN A 897 -28.11 -31.24 -13.80
N MET A 898 -27.49 -30.15 -14.28
CA MET A 898 -28.16 -29.04 -15.00
C MET A 898 -27.71 -29.00 -16.47
N LYS A 899 -27.56 -30.19 -17.07
CA LYS A 899 -27.55 -30.39 -18.52
C LYS A 899 -28.87 -31.04 -18.90
N ASN A 900 -29.50 -30.53 -19.95
CA ASN A 900 -30.93 -30.69 -20.26
C ASN A 900 -31.75 -29.87 -19.22
N ASP A 901 -32.32 -28.70 -19.51
CA ASP A 901 -32.96 -28.29 -20.77
C ASP A 901 -32.59 -26.90 -21.32
N ALA A 902 -31.69 -26.13 -20.68
CA ALA A 902 -31.24 -24.83 -21.20
C ALA A 902 -30.56 -24.88 -22.59
N GLY A 903 -30.13 -26.06 -23.04
CA GLY A 903 -29.46 -26.27 -24.32
C GLY A 903 -30.36 -26.53 -25.53
N LYS A 904 -31.68 -26.71 -25.36
CA LYS A 904 -32.60 -27.06 -26.48
C LYS A 904 -33.16 -25.87 -27.25
N CYS A 905 -32.99 -24.63 -26.78
CA CYS A 905 -33.55 -23.43 -27.43
C CYS A 905 -32.68 -22.84 -28.56
N PHE A 906 -31.57 -23.48 -28.92
CA PHE A 906 -30.59 -22.95 -29.90
C PHE A 906 -30.27 -23.92 -31.06
N GLN A 907 -31.22 -24.79 -31.44
CA GLN A 907 -31.11 -25.64 -32.64
C GLN A 907 -32.39 -25.67 -33.49
N HIS A 908 -32.89 -24.49 -33.86
CA HIS A 908 -33.78 -24.35 -35.01
C HIS A 908 -33.44 -23.08 -35.80
N TYR A 909 -32.42 -23.17 -36.65
CA TYR A 909 -32.34 -22.51 -37.96
C TYR A 909 -31.15 -23.10 -38.74
N GLN A 910 -31.33 -23.26 -40.06
CA GLN A 910 -30.36 -23.75 -41.06
C GLN A 910 -30.12 -25.27 -41.12
N ASP A 911 -31.07 -25.96 -41.76
CA ASP A 911 -30.75 -27.10 -42.64
C ASP A 911 -30.24 -26.61 -44.01
N ASN A 912 -29.65 -27.54 -44.77
CA ASN A 912 -29.22 -27.45 -46.18
C ASN A 912 -27.86 -26.78 -46.49
N ALA A 913 -26.78 -27.56 -46.39
CA ALA A 913 -25.83 -27.74 -47.49
C ALA A 913 -25.13 -29.10 -47.38
N VAL A 914 -25.17 -29.90 -48.46
CA VAL A 914 -24.46 -31.17 -48.60
C VAL A 914 -23.06 -30.89 -49.16
N GLU A 915 -22.02 -31.57 -48.66
CA GLU A 915 -21.06 -32.37 -49.47
C GLU A 915 -19.74 -32.76 -48.76
N THR A 916 -19.47 -34.07 -48.81
CA THR A 916 -18.15 -34.73 -48.91
C THR A 916 -17.10 -34.66 -47.78
N HIS A 917 -16.76 -35.84 -47.25
CA HIS A 917 -15.43 -36.15 -46.69
C HIS A 917 -14.36 -36.14 -47.80
N PRO A 918 -13.07 -36.03 -47.43
CA PRO A 918 -12.28 -37.26 -47.50
C PRO A 918 -11.38 -37.53 -46.28
N ASN A 919 -11.11 -38.81 -46.06
CA ASN A 919 -10.05 -39.31 -45.17
C ASN A 919 -8.66 -38.92 -45.69
N ASN A 920 -7.66 -38.88 -44.80
CA ASN A 920 -6.48 -39.73 -45.04
C ASN A 920 -5.66 -40.05 -43.78
N ASP A 921 -5.12 -41.27 -43.77
CA ASP A 921 -4.32 -41.86 -42.70
C ASP A 921 -2.85 -41.37 -42.65
N ASN A 922 -2.25 -41.43 -41.45
CA ASN A 922 -1.09 -42.29 -41.10
C ASN A 922 -0.58 -41.91 -39.69
N LYS A 923 -0.49 -42.81 -38.69
CA LYS A 923 0.29 -44.06 -38.52
C LYS A 923 1.78 -43.87 -38.20
N GLY A 924 2.25 -44.56 -37.15
CA GLY A 924 3.64 -44.67 -36.68
C GLY A 924 3.79 -44.14 -35.23
N ASN A 925 3.69 -44.94 -34.16
CA ASN A 925 4.59 -46.01 -33.66
C ASN A 925 6.03 -45.51 -33.44
N GLY A 926 6.74 -45.79 -32.33
CA GLY A 926 6.45 -46.50 -31.06
C GLY A 926 7.39 -45.93 -29.96
N ALA A 927 7.11 -46.08 -28.66
CA ALA A 927 7.24 -47.28 -27.80
C ALA A 927 8.68 -47.53 -27.28
N GLU A 928 8.77 -48.05 -26.05
CA GLU A 928 9.98 -48.51 -25.32
C GLU A 928 10.95 -47.41 -24.79
N ALA A 929 11.55 -47.52 -23.59
CA ALA A 929 11.30 -48.36 -22.41
C ALA A 929 11.94 -47.72 -21.15
N CYS A 930 11.47 -48.07 -19.95
CA CYS A 930 12.21 -47.82 -18.70
C CYS A 930 13.34 -48.86 -18.54
N PRO A 931 14.38 -48.54 -17.75
CA PRO A 931 14.52 -49.30 -16.50
C PRO A 931 14.89 -48.44 -15.28
N HIS A 932 14.65 -49.01 -14.09
CA HIS A 932 15.10 -48.52 -12.79
C HIS A 932 16.63 -48.65 -12.65
N ASP A 933 17.30 -47.74 -11.92
CA ASP A 933 17.67 -48.01 -10.52
C ASP A 933 18.28 -46.80 -9.78
N ALA A 934 18.42 -46.94 -8.47
CA ALA A 934 18.58 -45.84 -7.51
C ALA A 934 20.02 -45.31 -7.34
N GLN A 935 20.11 -44.02 -6.98
CA GLN A 935 21.00 -43.58 -5.89
C GLN A 935 20.49 -42.28 -5.24
N GLU A 936 20.64 -42.20 -3.92
CA GLU A 936 20.18 -41.08 -3.10
C GLU A 936 21.06 -39.84 -3.29
N ASP A 937 20.46 -38.65 -3.31
CA ASP A 937 21.15 -37.47 -2.79
C ASP A 937 20.16 -36.48 -2.14
N THR A 938 20.59 -35.84 -1.06
CA THR A 938 19.70 -35.24 -0.06
C THR A 938 19.59 -33.72 -0.19
N THR A 939 18.47 -33.22 -0.74
CA THR A 939 18.15 -31.76 -0.70
C THR A 939 16.69 -31.44 -0.41
N ASP A 940 16.50 -30.73 0.71
CA ASP A 940 15.34 -29.97 1.22
C ASP A 940 14.12 -29.77 0.27
N PRO A 941 12.94 -30.36 0.57
CA PRO A 941 11.70 -30.15 -0.18
C PRO A 941 11.01 -28.84 0.21
N CYS A 942 11.73 -27.72 0.13
CA CYS A 942 11.19 -26.36 0.28
C CYS A 942 11.23 -25.57 -1.05
N ALA A 943 11.73 -26.17 -2.14
CA ALA A 943 12.06 -25.49 -3.39
C ALA A 943 10.96 -25.51 -4.47
N ASN A 944 9.97 -26.41 -4.39
CA ASN A 944 8.90 -26.54 -5.39
C ASN A 944 7.59 -25.90 -4.92
N MET A 945 7.62 -24.59 -4.65
CA MET A 945 6.39 -23.79 -4.71
C MET A 945 6.05 -23.52 -6.17
N VAL A 946 4.84 -23.93 -6.59
CA VAL A 946 4.24 -23.46 -7.83
C VAL A 946 4.18 -21.94 -7.78
N THR A 947 4.83 -21.27 -8.73
CA THR A 947 4.92 -19.82 -8.77
C THR A 947 3.57 -19.19 -9.13
N GLU A 948 2.73 -18.90 -8.14
CA GLU A 948 1.89 -17.70 -8.23
C GLU A 948 2.85 -16.50 -8.21
N GLN A 949 3.15 -15.95 -9.39
CA GLN A 949 4.04 -14.81 -9.53
C GLN A 949 3.37 -13.56 -8.97
N ASP A 950 3.83 -13.14 -7.79
CA ASP A 950 3.57 -11.82 -7.22
C ASP A 950 4.27 -10.74 -8.07
N PRO A 951 3.54 -9.82 -8.75
CA PRO A 951 4.14 -8.83 -9.64
C PRO A 951 4.40 -7.48 -8.94
N PHE A 952 4.68 -7.44 -7.64
CA PHE A 952 5.08 -6.20 -6.94
C PHE A 952 6.54 -5.75 -7.19
N CYS A 953 6.94 -5.56 -8.45
CA CYS A 953 8.10 -4.73 -8.77
C CYS A 953 7.89 -3.77 -9.96
N ARG A 954 8.25 -2.50 -9.72
CA ARG A 954 7.81 -1.31 -10.48
C ARG A 954 8.49 -1.14 -11.83
N GLN A 955 7.74 -0.54 -12.77
CA GLN A 955 8.15 0.75 -13.34
C GLN A 955 7.03 1.77 -13.09
N GLY A 956 7.33 3.08 -13.15
CA GLY A 956 6.36 4.12 -12.84
C GLY A 956 6.31 5.16 -13.94
N GLU A 957 5.11 5.66 -14.22
CA GLU A 957 4.88 6.79 -15.12
C GLU A 957 4.02 7.85 -14.43
N ASP A 958 4.41 9.11 -14.63
CA ASP A 958 3.67 10.29 -14.21
C ASP A 958 2.67 10.66 -15.33
N SER A 959 1.36 10.53 -15.09
CA SER A 959 0.34 10.98 -16.04
C SER A 959 -0.16 12.39 -15.69
N GLU A 960 0.56 13.43 -16.13
CA GLU A 960 -0.01 14.78 -16.25
C GLU A 960 -0.90 14.83 -17.50
N SER A 961 -2.21 14.68 -17.33
CA SER A 961 -3.18 14.84 -18.41
C SER A 961 -3.30 16.31 -18.80
N LEU A 962 -2.59 16.73 -19.83
CA LEU A 962 -2.66 18.09 -20.37
C LEU A 962 -3.92 18.25 -21.25
N ASN A 963 -5.04 18.66 -20.65
CA ASN A 963 -6.17 19.17 -21.43
C ASN A 963 -5.77 20.51 -22.06
N GLN A 964 -5.57 20.52 -23.38
CA GLN A 964 -5.56 21.76 -24.17
C GLN A 964 -6.68 21.69 -25.21
N ASN A 965 -7.64 22.60 -25.07
CA ASN A 965 -8.75 22.75 -25.99
C ASN A 965 -8.24 23.17 -27.37
N ILE A 966 -8.83 22.57 -28.39
CA ILE A 966 -8.70 22.99 -29.78
C ILE A 966 -9.44 24.32 -29.95
N LEU A 967 -8.70 25.38 -30.28
CA LEU A 967 -9.19 26.56 -30.99
C LEU A 967 -8.12 26.92 -32.01
N GLY A 968 -8.43 26.72 -33.28
CA GLY A 968 -7.54 27.06 -34.38
C GLY A 968 -8.03 28.30 -35.13
N THR A 969 -7.08 29.09 -35.63
CA THR A 969 -7.22 29.93 -36.83
C THR A 969 -5.83 30.28 -37.36
N ARG A 970 -5.64 30.14 -38.68
CA ARG A 970 -5.11 31.15 -39.63
C ARG A 970 -4.24 32.29 -39.04
N ASP A 971 -3.10 32.72 -39.56
CA ASP A 971 -2.36 32.59 -40.84
C ASP A 971 -0.98 33.33 -40.64
N SER A 972 0.05 33.38 -41.50
CA SER A 972 0.39 32.89 -42.86
C SER A 972 1.94 32.91 -43.08
N ASP A 973 2.39 32.73 -44.33
CA ASP A 973 3.59 33.29 -45.00
C ASP A 973 5.04 32.91 -44.61
N ALA A 974 5.63 32.10 -45.51
CA ALA A 974 6.87 32.33 -46.27
C ALA A 974 8.08 33.07 -45.64
N HIS A 975 9.25 32.40 -45.66
CA HIS A 975 10.18 32.60 -46.79
C HIS A 975 11.28 31.52 -46.89
N SER A 976 11.66 31.24 -48.12
CA SER A 976 12.78 30.38 -48.55
C SER A 976 14.15 31.03 -48.32
N LEU A 977 15.20 30.21 -48.27
CA LEU A 977 16.39 30.37 -49.12
C LEU A 977 17.29 29.13 -49.10
N GLU A 978 17.82 28.82 -50.28
CA GLU A 978 18.78 27.76 -50.60
C GLU A 978 20.22 28.21 -50.16
N GLU A 979 21.36 27.54 -50.40
CA GLU A 979 21.73 26.51 -51.37
C GLU A 979 23.09 25.86 -51.00
N SER A 980 23.52 24.89 -51.82
CA SER A 980 24.91 24.50 -52.15
C SER A 980 25.67 23.43 -51.31
N LEU A 981 25.88 22.29 -51.97
CA LEU A 981 26.99 21.34 -51.76
C LEU A 981 28.15 21.71 -52.71
N PRO A 982 29.39 21.20 -52.49
CA PRO A 982 29.90 20.27 -53.51
C PRO A 982 30.82 19.11 -53.02
N ARG A 983 30.35 17.89 -53.31
CA ARG A 983 31.00 16.72 -53.98
C ARG A 983 32.54 16.52 -54.03
N LYS A 984 32.91 15.21 -53.89
CA LYS A 984 33.97 14.37 -54.55
C LYS A 984 35.07 13.82 -53.60
N LYS A 985 35.73 12.67 -53.85
CA LYS A 985 35.37 11.32 -54.41
C LYS A 985 36.61 10.40 -54.32
N ARG A 986 36.42 9.06 -54.29
CA ARG A 986 37.45 7.96 -54.45
C ARG A 986 38.45 7.79 -53.27
N SER A 987 39.04 6.61 -53.06
CA SER A 987 39.17 5.40 -53.92
C SER A 987 38.79 4.06 -53.24
N LEU A 988 38.60 3.04 -54.08
CA LEU A 988 38.47 1.61 -53.76
C LEU A 988 39.82 0.90 -53.94
N VAL A 989 40.05 -0.17 -53.19
CA VAL A 989 40.89 -1.34 -53.57
C VAL A 989 40.16 -2.59 -53.04
N GLU A 990 40.34 -3.73 -53.70
CA GLU A 990 39.36 -4.82 -53.78
C GLU A 990 40.01 -6.22 -53.64
N PHE A 991 39.18 -7.25 -53.41
CA PHE A 991 39.43 -8.71 -53.48
C PHE A 991 40.01 -9.54 -52.30
N ASP A 992 39.32 -10.67 -52.09
CA ASP A 992 39.52 -11.89 -51.26
C ASP A 992 40.35 -12.95 -52.08
N PRO A 993 40.56 -14.26 -51.76
CA PRO A 993 40.15 -15.07 -50.59
C PRO A 993 41.14 -16.16 -50.04
N GLN A 994 40.99 -16.53 -48.74
CA GLN A 994 41.17 -17.89 -48.12
C GLN A 994 42.49 -18.74 -48.32
N PRO A 995 42.70 -19.94 -47.69
CA PRO A 995 42.22 -20.55 -46.42
C PRO A 995 43.34 -21.20 -45.52
N LYS A 996 42.91 -21.94 -44.47
CA LYS A 996 43.57 -23.11 -43.78
C LYS A 996 44.48 -22.94 -42.52
N SER A 997 43.89 -23.38 -41.40
CA SER A 997 44.41 -24.45 -40.49
C SER A 997 45.10 -24.14 -39.14
N CYS A 998 44.77 -25.04 -38.20
CA CYS A 998 45.49 -25.52 -37.00
C CYS A 998 45.98 -24.58 -35.88
N LYS A 999 45.22 -24.62 -34.77
CA LYS A 999 45.67 -24.84 -33.37
C LYS A 999 47.11 -24.41 -32.99
N LYS A 1000 47.22 -23.36 -32.16
CA LYS A 1000 48.17 -23.33 -31.03
C LYS A 1000 47.51 -22.68 -29.80
N ARG A 1001 47.52 -23.40 -28.66
CA ARG A 1001 47.25 -22.82 -27.34
C ARG A 1001 48.41 -21.87 -27.02
N LEU A 1002 48.10 -20.65 -26.59
CA LEU A 1002 49.02 -19.80 -25.85
C LEU A 1002 48.35 -19.46 -24.51
N PHE A 1003 48.93 -20.00 -23.44
CA PHE A 1003 48.72 -19.46 -22.10
C PHE A 1003 49.31 -18.05 -22.06
N ILE A 1004 48.60 -17.09 -21.47
CA ILE A 1004 49.16 -15.80 -21.06
C ILE A 1004 48.72 -15.57 -19.63
N GLU A 1005 49.70 -15.60 -18.73
CA GLU A 1005 49.54 -15.25 -17.32
C GLU A 1005 49.19 -13.76 -17.15
N ALA A 1006 48.62 -13.42 -16.00
CA ALA A 1006 48.13 -12.07 -15.73
C ALA A 1006 49.27 -11.02 -15.68
N LYS A 1007 49.02 -9.85 -16.26
CA LYS A 1007 49.64 -8.58 -15.85
C LYS A 1007 48.61 -7.47 -15.74
N ASP A 1008 48.80 -6.64 -14.72
CA ASP A 1008 47.91 -5.55 -14.34
C ASP A 1008 47.75 -4.47 -15.41
N GLN A 1009 46.53 -4.29 -15.89
CA GLN A 1009 46.00 -2.99 -16.30
C GLN A 1009 44.51 -2.91 -15.90
N PRO A 1010 44.00 -1.72 -15.51
CA PRO A 1010 42.58 -1.53 -15.23
C PRO A 1010 41.76 -1.58 -16.53
N LYS A 1011 41.39 -2.78 -16.97
CA LYS A 1011 40.50 -3.00 -18.12
C LYS A 1011 39.21 -2.21 -17.89
N SER A 1012 38.92 -1.25 -18.77
CA SER A 1012 37.71 -0.45 -18.63
C SER A 1012 36.48 -1.32 -18.90
N THR A 1013 35.30 -0.89 -18.46
CA THR A 1013 34.04 -1.61 -18.75
C THR A 1013 33.86 -1.86 -20.26
N ALA A 1014 34.37 -0.98 -21.14
CA ALA A 1014 34.28 -1.16 -22.58
C ALA A 1014 35.21 -2.28 -23.09
N ASP A 1015 36.38 -2.44 -22.48
CA ASP A 1015 37.37 -3.46 -22.87
C ASP A 1015 36.93 -4.85 -22.43
N ILE A 1016 36.34 -4.97 -21.23
CA ILE A 1016 35.71 -6.22 -20.77
C ILE A 1016 34.52 -6.57 -21.68
N LEU A 1017 33.71 -5.57 -22.07
CA LEU A 1017 32.61 -5.78 -23.00
C LEU A 1017 33.06 -6.23 -24.40
N ASN A 1018 34.13 -5.65 -24.95
CA ASN A 1018 34.72 -6.09 -26.21
C ASN A 1018 35.29 -7.53 -26.09
N ALA A 1019 35.85 -7.92 -24.94
CA ALA A 1019 36.36 -9.27 -24.71
C ALA A 1019 35.25 -10.35 -24.62
N LEU A 1020 34.04 -9.97 -24.20
CA LEU A 1020 32.90 -10.86 -24.03
C LEU A 1020 31.97 -10.88 -25.25
N LEU A 1021 31.65 -9.72 -25.84
CA LEU A 1021 30.67 -9.55 -26.92
C LEU A 1021 31.30 -9.15 -28.27
N GLY A 1022 32.64 -9.11 -28.36
CA GLY A 1022 33.36 -8.65 -29.55
C GLY A 1022 33.12 -7.17 -29.87
N ASN A 1023 33.60 -6.75 -31.06
CA ASN A 1023 33.32 -5.42 -31.64
C ASN A 1023 31.88 -5.31 -32.16
N SER A 1024 30.89 -5.69 -31.35
CA SER A 1024 29.49 -5.64 -31.72
C SER A 1024 28.91 -4.22 -31.72
N LYS A 1025 27.88 -4.00 -32.53
CA LYS A 1025 27.13 -2.74 -32.61
C LYS A 1025 26.64 -2.25 -31.24
N LEU A 1026 26.32 -3.19 -30.32
CA LEU A 1026 25.90 -2.91 -28.94
C LEU A 1026 27.01 -2.25 -28.10
N VAL A 1027 28.24 -2.78 -28.16
CA VAL A 1027 29.36 -2.22 -27.38
C VAL A 1027 29.80 -0.86 -27.94
N ALA A 1028 29.73 -0.69 -29.27
CA ALA A 1028 29.93 0.61 -29.93
C ALA A 1028 28.87 1.65 -29.51
N GLU A 1029 27.58 1.28 -29.50
CA GLU A 1029 26.46 2.14 -29.07
C GLU A 1029 26.61 2.54 -27.59
N TYR A 1030 26.87 1.58 -26.70
CA TYR A 1030 27.17 1.83 -25.28
C TYR A 1030 28.36 2.79 -25.11
N THR A 1031 29.46 2.55 -25.80
CA THR A 1031 30.68 3.36 -25.67
C THR A 1031 30.48 4.78 -26.21
N LYS A 1032 29.74 4.95 -27.31
CA LYS A 1032 29.33 6.24 -27.86
C LYS A 1032 28.52 7.04 -26.83
N TYR A 1033 27.43 6.49 -26.30
CA TYR A 1033 26.60 7.22 -25.34
C TYR A 1033 27.28 7.41 -23.97
N LYS A 1034 28.16 6.49 -23.54
CA LYS A 1034 29.02 6.68 -22.35
C LYS A 1034 29.96 7.87 -22.51
N ARG A 1035 30.51 8.07 -23.71
CA ARG A 1035 31.35 9.23 -24.05
C ARG A 1035 30.53 10.52 -24.05
N LEU A 1036 29.37 10.52 -24.73
CA LEU A 1036 28.47 11.67 -24.80
C LEU A 1036 27.92 12.10 -23.43
N CYS A 1037 27.55 11.16 -22.55
CA CYS A 1037 27.17 11.47 -21.17
C CYS A 1037 28.31 12.06 -20.34
N LYS A 1038 29.57 11.69 -20.61
CA LYS A 1038 30.74 12.30 -19.95
C LYS A 1038 31.02 13.73 -20.44
N THR A 1039 30.86 14.00 -21.74
CA THR A 1039 31.07 15.34 -22.30
C THR A 1039 29.92 16.30 -21.99
N SER A 1040 28.67 15.81 -22.03
CA SER A 1040 27.44 16.60 -21.90
C SER A 1040 26.51 16.11 -20.77
N PRO A 1041 26.96 16.10 -19.49
CA PRO A 1041 26.24 15.48 -18.37
C PRO A 1041 24.97 16.21 -17.91
N HIS A 1042 24.54 17.26 -18.60
CA HIS A 1042 23.29 17.99 -18.34
C HIS A 1042 22.21 17.70 -19.37
N ASP A 1043 22.54 16.99 -20.45
CA ASP A 1043 21.57 16.60 -21.47
C ASP A 1043 20.82 15.32 -21.05
N LYS A 1044 19.50 15.45 -20.88
CA LYS A 1044 18.62 14.33 -20.51
C LYS A 1044 18.47 13.31 -21.65
N SER A 1045 18.60 13.72 -22.91
CA SER A 1045 18.46 12.83 -24.07
C SER A 1045 19.59 11.80 -24.12
N PHE A 1046 20.85 12.25 -24.05
CA PHE A 1046 22.00 11.35 -24.01
C PHE A 1046 21.96 10.44 -22.78
N ARG A 1047 21.43 10.90 -21.64
CA ARG A 1047 21.25 10.04 -20.46
C ARG A 1047 20.25 8.91 -20.73
N LYS A 1048 19.08 9.22 -21.30
CA LYS A 1048 18.11 8.18 -21.72
C LYS A 1048 18.72 7.20 -22.72
N CYS A 1049 19.45 7.68 -23.74
CA CYS A 1049 20.12 6.81 -24.71
C CYS A 1049 21.22 5.94 -24.08
N TYR A 1050 21.99 6.47 -23.12
CA TYR A 1050 22.98 5.70 -22.38
C TYR A 1050 22.35 4.61 -21.52
N ASP A 1051 21.29 4.93 -20.77
CA ASP A 1051 20.60 3.96 -19.91
C ASP A 1051 19.94 2.85 -20.76
N ALA A 1052 19.37 3.19 -21.92
CA ALA A 1052 18.85 2.20 -22.88
C ALA A 1052 19.95 1.32 -23.50
N ALA A 1053 21.08 1.90 -23.92
CA ALA A 1053 22.22 1.14 -24.46
C ALA A 1053 22.86 0.23 -23.39
N LEU A 1054 22.94 0.70 -22.14
CA LEU A 1054 23.38 -0.10 -20.99
C LEU A 1054 22.45 -1.28 -20.75
N ALA A 1055 21.13 -1.09 -20.77
CA ALA A 1055 20.16 -2.18 -20.58
C ALA A 1055 20.29 -3.27 -21.66
N LYS A 1056 20.43 -2.91 -22.94
CA LYS A 1056 20.67 -3.88 -24.03
C LYS A 1056 21.94 -4.70 -23.80
N VAL A 1057 23.02 -4.05 -23.37
CA VAL A 1057 24.30 -4.72 -23.08
C VAL A 1057 24.20 -5.60 -21.83
N GLN A 1058 23.49 -5.18 -20.79
CA GLN A 1058 23.23 -5.97 -19.59
C GLN A 1058 22.48 -7.27 -19.91
N ILE A 1059 21.44 -7.18 -20.74
CA ILE A 1059 20.68 -8.36 -21.22
C ILE A 1059 21.60 -9.31 -22.00
N ALA A 1060 22.44 -8.79 -22.90
CA ALA A 1060 23.38 -9.61 -23.67
C ALA A 1060 24.41 -10.34 -22.77
N ILE A 1061 24.92 -9.69 -21.73
CA ILE A 1061 25.85 -10.29 -20.76
C ILE A 1061 25.13 -11.32 -19.86
N CYS A 1062 23.91 -11.06 -19.41
CA CYS A 1062 23.08 -12.06 -18.69
C CYS A 1062 22.84 -13.31 -19.54
N LYS A 1063 22.55 -13.14 -20.84
CA LYS A 1063 22.35 -14.25 -21.78
C LYS A 1063 23.65 -15.05 -21.97
N PHE A 1064 24.76 -14.36 -22.23
CA PHE A 1064 26.09 -14.98 -22.33
C PHE A 1064 26.48 -15.78 -21.07
N GLN A 1065 26.23 -15.24 -19.86
CA GLN A 1065 26.53 -15.95 -18.61
C GLN A 1065 25.72 -17.25 -18.47
N ARG A 1066 24.43 -17.23 -18.81
CA ARG A 1066 23.57 -18.42 -18.77
C ARG A 1066 24.00 -19.47 -19.79
N GLU A 1067 24.26 -19.07 -21.03
CA GLU A 1067 24.67 -19.96 -22.13
C GLU A 1067 26.07 -20.59 -21.90
N THR A 1068 26.91 -19.95 -21.09
CA THR A 1068 28.27 -20.45 -20.75
C THR A 1068 28.34 -21.23 -19.43
N LYS A 1069 27.22 -21.44 -18.72
CA LYS A 1069 27.20 -22.14 -17.43
C LYS A 1069 27.75 -23.58 -17.51
N ASN A 1070 27.50 -24.27 -18.61
CA ASN A 1070 27.86 -25.69 -18.78
C ASN A 1070 29.08 -25.93 -19.70
N ASN A 1071 29.86 -24.89 -20.06
CA ASN A 1071 31.00 -25.03 -20.98
C ASN A 1071 32.34 -24.70 -20.28
N PRO A 1072 33.16 -25.71 -19.93
CA PRO A 1072 34.43 -25.50 -19.22
C PRO A 1072 35.45 -24.61 -19.96
N LEU A 1073 35.36 -24.52 -21.29
CA LEU A 1073 36.28 -23.70 -22.10
C LEU A 1073 35.99 -22.19 -22.01
N LEU A 1074 34.86 -21.81 -21.40
CA LEU A 1074 34.40 -20.42 -21.29
C LEU A 1074 34.36 -19.91 -19.83
N GLU A 1075 34.83 -20.72 -18.87
CA GLU A 1075 34.92 -20.44 -17.43
C GLU A 1075 35.48 -19.03 -17.12
N GLU A 1076 36.63 -18.67 -17.69
CA GLU A 1076 37.26 -17.35 -17.47
C GLU A 1076 36.45 -16.18 -18.06
N LYS A 1077 35.75 -16.39 -19.18
CA LYS A 1077 34.82 -15.40 -19.74
C LYS A 1077 33.55 -15.29 -18.90
N ARG A 1078 33.07 -16.40 -18.31
CA ARG A 1078 31.93 -16.41 -17.39
C ARG A 1078 32.22 -15.59 -16.14
N LYS A 1079 33.40 -15.76 -15.51
CA LYS A 1079 33.85 -14.94 -14.36
C LYS A 1079 33.90 -13.44 -14.68
N LEU A 1080 34.36 -13.06 -15.88
CA LEU A 1080 34.34 -11.66 -16.34
C LEU A 1080 32.92 -11.12 -16.56
N ALA A 1081 32.00 -11.94 -17.08
CA ALA A 1081 30.59 -11.58 -17.20
C ALA A 1081 29.93 -11.40 -15.83
N GLU A 1082 30.16 -12.32 -14.88
CA GLU A 1082 29.67 -12.24 -13.51
C GLU A 1082 30.21 -11.01 -12.78
N SER A 1083 31.49 -10.67 -12.94
CA SER A 1083 32.08 -9.43 -12.43
C SER A 1083 31.36 -8.17 -12.93
N LEU A 1084 30.98 -8.11 -14.22
CA LEU A 1084 30.18 -7.01 -14.77
C LEU A 1084 28.76 -6.99 -14.19
N LEU A 1085 28.10 -8.14 -14.06
CA LEU A 1085 26.75 -8.24 -13.51
C LEU A 1085 26.71 -7.84 -12.03
N THR A 1086 27.74 -8.19 -11.24
CA THR A 1086 27.91 -7.71 -9.86
C THR A 1086 28.21 -6.21 -9.83
N HIS A 1087 29.08 -5.69 -10.71
CA HIS A 1087 29.36 -4.25 -10.82
C HIS A 1087 28.10 -3.43 -11.13
N TRP A 1088 27.19 -3.97 -11.96
CA TRP A 1088 25.90 -3.37 -12.26
C TRP A 1088 24.80 -3.65 -11.23
N LYS A 1089 25.08 -4.46 -10.20
CA LYS A 1089 24.12 -4.89 -9.16
C LYS A 1089 22.93 -5.67 -9.72
N ILE A 1090 23.17 -6.50 -10.73
CA ILE A 1090 22.21 -7.45 -11.29
C ILE A 1090 22.27 -8.79 -10.54
N TYR A 1091 23.46 -9.19 -10.10
CA TYR A 1091 23.64 -10.32 -9.18
C TYR A 1091 24.11 -9.87 -7.79
N HIS A 1092 23.61 -10.59 -6.80
CA HIS A 1092 24.06 -10.58 -5.42
C HIS A 1092 24.59 -11.98 -5.10
N PHE A 1093 25.88 -12.05 -4.77
CA PHE A 1093 26.48 -13.14 -4.00
C PHE A 1093 26.68 -12.61 -2.57
#